data_AF-A0A293M8B1-F1
#
_entry.id   AF-A0A293M8B1-F1
#
_cell.length_a   1.000
_cell.length_b   1.000
_cell.length_c   1.000
_cell.angle_alpha   90.00
_cell.angle_beta   90.00
_cell.angle_gamma   90.00
#
_symmetry.space_group_name_H-M   'P 1'
#
loop_
_entity.id
_entity.type
_entity.pdbx_description
1 polymer ?
#
loop_
_entity_poly.entity_id
_entity_poly.type
_entity_poly.pdbx_seq_one_letter_code
_entity_poly.pdbx_strand_id
1 'polypeptide(L)'
;MKFCNVLENNQRLRIHMNNVLQGGASCAEAERSVKEVLKALGYPVQTNSFYMIIRQMLERVAPVMVDHTGVKQVLAYVRDSLLGQGDIDLQLGVTSSANRGLRLLHILSLVFPAAFVGEEVYNQLLGFLSSDDEAATELTLQILTHVGAEIDQRYPNIALRLLPVVQNFVENGSVRQAKYAVACLNTIVTNKERIFTQVIDHLKQHFTLESQYFRTALVSIGHISMHCPDLFGTQIKSIVSKVVVKELIMVDKEEPRLTETNWDEFESLPEETKVKMEGMKMMVRWLLGMKGNSQLSSSSASSTLRLLSTVIEHNGDLMEKDHVSAVEKSWLRYAAASCILKICCCPAYADVLAHEQFQRLAQVLRDECEDVRDKFAAKLHKHLFSMRLPLQFMAIFALGGIESRRPFKAQLKQYLLSNISKRRDYLKQHPITTVKLFTILPDYIIPYAIHLLAHDPCLTAYDDVAALNEVKECLWFLMEPLITKNENYSFSFFKRLIENIKQTRDSQCPNDRQAQLKLYAVCDLALGLVMTKTTSFVLKDFPQEPVLPSKLYTLPDKLQMPNVKTYLPPELAFPTPKNAGIDMGVHGGRRPRPQLARQQQRPVAARRPAPTRAARRLSSPTRRYNCATFRAFYSVSRSAGGHCFCHR
;
A
#
# COMPACT_ATOMS: atom_id res chain seq x y z
N MET A 1 18.80 -5.58 -29.45
CA MET A 1 19.36 -6.30 -30.62
C MET A 1 20.50 -5.51 -31.24
N LYS A 2 20.38 -4.75 -32.35
CA LYS A 2 21.55 -4.16 -33.07
C LYS A 2 22.65 -3.53 -32.20
N PHE A 3 22.31 -2.69 -31.21
CA PHE A 3 23.31 -2.11 -30.29
C PHE A 3 23.92 -3.12 -29.31
N CYS A 4 23.13 -4.10 -28.84
CA CYS A 4 23.60 -5.22 -28.02
C CYS A 4 24.69 -6.03 -28.76
N ASN A 5 24.44 -6.40 -30.02
CA ASN A 5 25.41 -7.11 -30.86
C ASN A 5 26.71 -6.28 -31.07
N VAL A 6 26.61 -4.96 -31.17
CA VAL A 6 27.79 -4.06 -31.26
C VAL A 6 28.60 -4.07 -29.96
N LEU A 7 27.93 -4.09 -28.80
CA LEU A 7 28.59 -4.22 -27.50
C LEU A 7 29.23 -5.61 -27.32
N GLU A 8 28.50 -6.69 -27.60
CA GLU A 8 28.98 -8.09 -27.55
C GLU A 8 30.26 -8.28 -28.37
N ASN A 9 30.31 -7.72 -29.58
CA ASN A 9 31.46 -7.83 -30.47
C ASN A 9 32.59 -6.83 -30.18
N ASN A 10 32.43 -5.87 -29.25
CA ASN A 10 33.42 -4.83 -28.98
C ASN A 10 33.64 -4.63 -27.47
N GLN A 11 34.74 -5.20 -26.96
CA GLN A 11 35.11 -5.11 -25.54
C GLN A 11 35.40 -3.67 -25.08
N ARG A 12 36.02 -2.83 -25.93
CA ARG A 12 36.28 -1.41 -25.60
C ARG A 12 34.99 -0.61 -25.44
N LEU A 13 33.99 -0.85 -26.28
CA LEU A 13 32.67 -0.23 -26.12
C LEU A 13 31.94 -0.71 -24.86
N ARG A 14 32.08 -1.98 -24.48
CA ARG A 14 31.58 -2.47 -23.18
C ARG A 14 32.22 -1.76 -22.00
N ILE A 15 33.53 -1.49 -22.03
CA ILE A 15 34.21 -0.72 -20.97
C ILE A 15 33.63 0.71 -20.87
N HIS A 16 33.54 1.44 -21.98
CA HIS A 16 32.95 2.79 -21.96
C HIS A 16 31.48 2.80 -21.53
N MET A 17 30.68 1.83 -21.98
CA MET A 17 29.28 1.70 -21.55
C MET A 17 29.17 1.36 -20.05
N ASN A 18 30.05 0.49 -19.53
CA ASN A 18 30.10 0.18 -18.10
C ASN A 18 30.47 1.43 -17.28
N ASN A 19 31.44 2.24 -17.70
CA ASN A 19 31.79 3.48 -17.01
C ASN A 19 30.60 4.45 -16.93
N VAL A 20 29.80 4.55 -17.99
CA VAL A 20 28.56 5.35 -18.03
C VAL A 20 27.48 4.78 -17.09
N LEU A 21 27.40 3.46 -16.94
CA LEU A 21 26.34 2.76 -16.18
C LEU A 21 26.65 2.50 -14.71
N GLN A 22 27.92 2.41 -14.32
CA GLN A 22 28.34 2.05 -12.96
C GLN A 22 28.13 3.18 -11.93
N GLY A 23 27.84 4.41 -12.38
CA GLY A 23 27.47 5.54 -11.51
C GLY A 23 28.59 6.11 -10.62
N GLY A 24 29.79 5.54 -10.64
CA GLY A 24 30.98 6.05 -9.95
C GLY A 24 31.93 6.88 -10.82
N ALA A 25 31.70 6.96 -12.13
CA ALA A 25 32.50 7.79 -13.03
C ALA A 25 32.20 9.29 -12.84
N SER A 26 33.22 10.13 -12.94
CA SER A 26 33.03 11.59 -12.98
C SER A 26 32.24 12.03 -14.22
N CYS A 27 31.61 13.20 -14.16
CA CYS A 27 30.87 13.74 -15.32
C CYS A 27 31.77 13.89 -16.56
N ALA A 28 33.05 14.23 -16.38
CA ALA A 28 34.04 14.33 -17.46
C ALA A 28 34.40 12.96 -18.08
N GLU A 29 34.49 11.90 -17.28
CA GLU A 29 34.75 10.53 -17.76
C GLU A 29 33.53 9.91 -18.44
N ALA A 30 32.33 10.21 -17.93
CA ALA A 30 31.06 9.84 -18.56
C ALA A 30 30.93 10.53 -19.92
N GLU A 31 31.18 11.84 -20.02
CA GLU A 31 31.17 12.58 -21.29
C GLU A 31 32.18 12.00 -22.30
N ARG A 32 33.41 11.73 -21.86
CA ARG A 32 34.44 11.08 -22.69
C ARG A 32 33.99 9.70 -23.19
N SER A 33 33.37 8.90 -22.32
CA SER A 33 32.89 7.56 -22.65
C SER A 33 31.69 7.59 -23.59
N VAL A 34 30.77 8.55 -23.43
CA VAL A 34 29.66 8.79 -24.38
C VAL A 34 30.20 9.19 -25.76
N LYS A 35 31.21 10.08 -25.83
CA LYS A 35 31.86 10.46 -27.09
C LYS A 35 32.47 9.27 -27.81
N GLU A 36 33.21 8.41 -27.09
CA GLU A 36 33.80 7.19 -27.67
C GLU A 36 32.74 6.17 -28.12
N VAL A 37 31.65 5.99 -27.36
CA VAL A 37 30.53 5.13 -27.77
C VAL A 37 29.86 5.66 -29.04
N LEU A 38 29.56 6.96 -29.10
CA LEU A 38 28.94 7.57 -30.28
C LEU A 38 29.86 7.50 -31.52
N LYS A 39 31.17 7.73 -31.35
CA LYS A 39 32.16 7.66 -32.43
C LYS A 39 32.18 6.29 -33.12
N ALA A 40 32.04 5.20 -32.37
CA ALA A 40 32.01 3.84 -32.92
C ALA A 40 30.68 3.48 -33.63
N LEU A 41 29.63 4.29 -33.48
CA LEU A 41 28.34 4.10 -34.16
C LEU A 41 28.27 4.84 -35.51
N GLY A 42 29.35 5.53 -35.90
CA GLY A 42 29.48 6.25 -37.16
C GLY A 42 29.22 7.75 -37.06
N TYR A 43 29.18 8.41 -38.21
CA TYR A 43 29.03 9.87 -38.28
C TYR A 43 27.64 10.35 -37.82
N PRO A 44 27.56 11.55 -37.19
CA PRO A 44 26.32 12.14 -36.67
C PRO A 44 25.43 12.71 -37.79
N VAL A 45 24.91 11.85 -38.66
CA VAL A 45 23.97 12.23 -39.72
C VAL A 45 22.54 12.07 -39.20
N GLN A 46 21.70 13.10 -39.32
CA GLN A 46 20.31 13.06 -38.81
C GLN A 46 19.44 11.96 -39.46
N THR A 47 19.80 11.49 -40.66
CA THR A 47 19.14 10.35 -41.33
C THR A 47 19.45 9.00 -40.67
N ASN A 48 20.51 8.91 -39.86
CA ASN A 48 20.87 7.71 -39.11
C ASN A 48 20.04 7.63 -37.81
N SER A 49 18.80 7.15 -37.95
CA SER A 49 17.86 6.97 -36.83
C SER A 49 18.43 6.10 -35.69
N PHE A 50 19.27 5.11 -36.02
CA PHE A 50 19.95 4.28 -35.03
C PHE A 50 20.92 5.08 -34.15
N TYR A 51 21.77 5.91 -34.75
CA TYR A 51 22.67 6.80 -34.01
C TYR A 51 21.88 7.79 -33.13
N MET A 52 20.82 8.41 -33.66
CA MET A 52 19.98 9.35 -32.92
C MET A 52 19.29 8.71 -31.70
N ILE A 53 18.78 7.48 -31.84
CA ILE A 53 18.16 6.73 -30.72
C ILE A 53 19.20 6.43 -29.63
N ILE A 54 20.39 5.96 -29.98
CA ILE A 54 21.44 5.66 -28.98
C ILE A 54 21.96 6.94 -28.33
N ARG A 55 22.10 8.04 -29.07
CA ARG A 55 22.43 9.36 -28.50
C ARG A 55 21.40 9.79 -27.45
N GLN A 56 20.10 9.79 -27.78
CA GLN A 56 19.03 10.14 -26.84
C GLN A 56 18.96 9.21 -25.62
N MET A 57 19.37 7.95 -25.75
CA MET A 57 19.50 7.02 -24.63
C MET A 57 20.68 7.41 -23.74
N LEU A 58 21.86 7.67 -24.31
CA LEU A 58 23.06 8.05 -23.55
C LEU A 58 22.88 9.40 -22.82
N GLU A 59 22.26 10.39 -23.47
CA GLU A 59 21.90 11.69 -22.86
C GLU A 59 20.96 11.58 -21.65
N ARG A 60 20.27 10.44 -21.48
CA ARG A 60 19.37 10.18 -20.34
C ARG A 60 19.98 9.33 -19.23
N VAL A 61 21.09 8.64 -19.51
CA VAL A 61 21.65 7.62 -18.62
C VAL A 61 23.03 8.03 -18.11
N ALA A 62 23.78 8.85 -18.86
CA ALA A 62 25.06 9.37 -18.39
C ALA A 62 24.88 10.35 -17.22
N PRO A 63 25.73 10.29 -16.18
CA PRO A 63 25.76 11.30 -15.14
C PRO A 63 26.31 12.63 -15.70
N VAL A 64 25.45 13.65 -15.74
CA VAL A 64 25.81 15.01 -16.21
C VAL A 64 25.79 16.04 -15.06
N MET A 65 25.05 15.78 -13.98
CA MET A 65 24.87 16.71 -12.86
C MET A 65 25.32 16.17 -11.50
N VAL A 66 25.59 14.86 -11.39
CA VAL A 66 25.84 14.19 -10.12
C VAL A 66 27.04 13.28 -10.28
N ASP A 67 28.15 13.69 -9.69
CA ASP A 67 29.35 12.89 -9.46
C ASP A 67 29.92 13.18 -8.07
N HIS A 68 31.06 12.57 -7.73
CA HIS A 68 31.70 12.74 -6.43
C HIS A 68 32.03 14.21 -6.09
N THR A 69 32.51 14.97 -7.09
CA THR A 69 32.86 16.38 -6.91
C THR A 69 31.63 17.23 -6.66
N GLY A 70 30.54 17.00 -7.42
CA GLY A 70 29.25 17.65 -7.20
C GLY A 70 28.67 17.36 -5.82
N VAL A 71 28.73 16.11 -5.35
CA VAL A 71 28.31 15.71 -4.00
C VAL A 71 29.14 16.44 -2.93
N LYS A 72 30.47 16.49 -3.07
CA LYS A 72 31.36 17.23 -2.15
C LYS A 72 31.01 18.73 -2.07
N GLN A 73 30.68 19.36 -3.20
CA GLN A 73 30.30 20.77 -3.21
C GLN A 73 28.96 21.02 -2.50
N VAL A 74 27.97 20.16 -2.71
CA VAL A 74 26.67 20.27 -2.01
C VAL A 74 26.83 20.04 -0.50
N LEU A 75 27.68 19.08 -0.09
CA LEU A 75 28.01 18.86 1.31
C LEU A 75 28.71 20.08 1.93
N ALA A 76 29.63 20.73 1.22
CA ALA A 76 30.28 21.95 1.69
C ALA A 76 29.29 23.10 1.94
N TYR A 77 28.31 23.30 1.07
CA TYR A 77 27.23 24.29 1.27
C TYR A 77 26.32 23.93 2.45
N VAL A 78 25.97 22.64 2.60
CA VAL A 78 25.21 22.17 3.79
C VAL A 78 26.01 22.42 5.06
N ARG A 79 27.32 22.18 5.06
CA ARG A 79 28.21 22.42 6.21
C ARG A 79 28.25 23.90 6.61
N ASP A 80 28.36 24.81 5.66
CA ASP A 80 28.34 26.26 5.92
C ASP A 80 27.01 26.71 6.55
N SER A 81 25.89 26.23 6.00
CA SER A 81 24.53 26.53 6.48
C SER A 81 24.17 25.86 7.83
N LEU A 82 24.76 24.70 8.15
CA LEU A 82 24.41 23.89 9.34
C LEU A 82 25.36 24.09 10.53
N LEU A 83 26.66 24.28 10.26
CA LEU A 83 27.73 24.33 11.27
C LEU A 83 28.61 25.58 11.14
N GLY A 84 28.43 26.38 10.08
CA GLY A 84 29.16 27.63 9.82
C GLY A 84 28.33 28.87 10.15
N GLN A 85 28.69 30.00 9.54
CA GLN A 85 27.97 31.28 9.70
C GLN A 85 26.85 31.46 8.67
N GLY A 86 26.73 30.56 7.68
CA GLY A 86 25.76 30.67 6.60
C GLY A 86 26.04 31.85 5.67
N ASP A 87 27.31 32.20 5.44
CA ASP A 87 27.70 33.32 4.58
C ASP A 87 27.11 33.17 3.17
N ILE A 88 27.03 31.94 2.66
CA ILE A 88 26.46 31.63 1.35
C ILE A 88 24.93 31.81 1.36
N ASP A 89 24.27 31.48 2.46
CA ASP A 89 22.82 31.69 2.64
C ASP A 89 22.48 33.18 2.71
N LEU A 90 23.31 33.97 3.40
CA LEU A 90 23.20 35.43 3.47
C LEU A 90 23.42 36.09 2.09
N GLN A 91 24.45 35.68 1.35
CA GLN A 91 24.75 36.20 0.00
C GLN A 91 23.63 35.91 -1.02
N LEU A 92 22.96 34.76 -0.90
CA LEU A 92 21.91 34.33 -1.82
C LEU A 92 20.48 34.67 -1.33
N GLY A 93 20.33 35.18 -0.09
CA GLY A 93 19.03 35.47 0.52
C GLY A 93 18.18 34.22 0.76
N VAL A 94 18.79 33.07 1.04
CA VAL A 94 18.09 31.78 1.19
C VAL A 94 18.01 31.37 2.67
N THR A 95 16.88 30.80 3.07
CA THR A 95 16.66 30.28 4.43
C THR A 95 16.52 28.75 4.45
N SER A 96 17.07 28.15 5.51
CA SER A 96 17.03 26.71 5.77
C SER A 96 17.71 25.85 4.68
N SER A 97 18.79 26.34 4.08
CA SER A 97 19.48 25.65 2.98
C SER A 97 20.04 24.30 3.42
N ALA A 98 20.61 24.17 4.62
CA ALA A 98 21.07 22.90 5.19
C ALA A 98 20.01 21.78 5.07
N ASN A 99 18.81 22.03 5.56
CA ASN A 99 17.70 21.07 5.49
C ASN A 99 17.25 20.74 4.06
N ARG A 100 17.29 21.72 3.13
CA ARG A 100 16.97 21.50 1.72
C ARG A 100 18.06 20.69 1.02
N GLY A 101 19.33 21.01 1.28
CA GLY A 101 20.51 20.31 0.78
C GLY A 101 20.59 18.87 1.29
N LEU A 102 20.34 18.62 2.58
CA LEU A 102 20.26 17.26 3.14
C LEU A 102 19.12 16.43 2.55
N ARG A 103 17.96 17.03 2.25
CA ARG A 103 16.88 16.35 1.52
C ARG A 103 17.30 15.98 0.09
N LEU A 104 18.03 16.87 -0.61
CA LEU A 104 18.58 16.57 -1.92
C LEU A 104 19.62 15.44 -1.83
N LEU A 105 20.59 15.53 -0.90
CA LEU A 105 21.61 14.51 -0.66
C LEU A 105 21.01 13.16 -0.27
N HIS A 106 19.91 13.12 0.48
CA HIS A 106 19.17 11.90 0.79
C HIS A 106 18.54 11.25 -0.46
N ILE A 107 17.99 12.04 -1.38
CA ILE A 107 17.49 11.52 -2.66
C ILE A 107 18.67 11.03 -3.52
N LEU A 108 19.76 11.80 -3.59
CA LEU A 108 20.94 11.45 -4.38
C LEU A 108 21.65 10.21 -3.83
N SER A 109 21.72 10.00 -2.52
CA SER A 109 22.37 8.83 -1.91
C SER A 109 21.65 7.52 -2.23
N LEU A 110 20.33 7.56 -2.46
CA LEU A 110 19.53 6.41 -2.90
C LEU A 110 19.72 6.07 -4.38
N VAL A 111 20.00 7.07 -5.24
CA VAL A 111 20.07 6.91 -6.70
C VAL A 111 21.50 6.77 -7.21
N PHE A 112 22.46 7.47 -6.57
CA PHE A 112 23.87 7.55 -6.94
C PHE A 112 24.79 7.27 -5.72
N PRO A 113 24.63 6.14 -5.00
CA PRO A 113 25.40 5.86 -3.78
C PRO A 113 26.92 5.87 -4.00
N ALA A 114 27.39 5.45 -5.19
CA ALA A 114 28.80 5.48 -5.57
C ALA A 114 29.44 6.87 -5.52
N ALA A 115 28.67 7.94 -5.79
CA ALA A 115 29.17 9.32 -5.71
C ALA A 115 29.48 9.78 -4.28
N PHE A 116 28.96 9.10 -3.26
CA PHE A 116 29.19 9.43 -1.84
C PHE A 116 30.37 8.69 -1.22
N VAL A 117 31.03 7.79 -1.94
CA VAL A 117 32.15 7.00 -1.41
C VAL A 117 33.41 7.87 -1.33
N GLY A 118 33.85 8.19 -0.11
CA GLY A 118 35.12 8.88 0.12
C GLY A 118 35.28 9.38 1.55
N GLU A 119 36.52 9.39 2.04
CA GLU A 119 36.84 9.77 3.41
C GLU A 119 36.37 11.18 3.78
N GLU A 120 36.53 12.17 2.89
CA GLU A 120 36.04 13.53 3.12
C GLU A 120 34.51 13.60 3.23
N VAL A 121 33.78 12.84 2.41
CA VAL A 121 32.31 12.79 2.43
C VAL A 121 31.83 12.20 3.77
N TYR A 122 32.40 11.07 4.19
CA TYR A 122 32.04 10.45 5.46
C TYR A 122 32.43 11.30 6.67
N ASN A 123 33.55 12.03 6.63
CA ASN A 123 33.92 12.97 7.69
C ASN A 123 32.93 14.16 7.78
N GLN A 124 32.45 14.70 6.65
CA GLN A 124 31.43 15.76 6.68
C GLN A 124 30.08 15.25 7.21
N LEU A 125 29.64 14.06 6.77
CA LEU A 125 28.42 13.42 7.30
C LEU A 125 28.54 13.12 8.81
N LEU A 126 29.70 12.65 9.28
CA LEU A 126 29.96 12.48 10.72
C LEU A 126 29.87 13.82 11.47
N GLY A 127 30.36 14.92 10.88
CA GLY A 127 30.21 16.26 11.45
C GLY A 127 28.75 16.71 11.57
N PHE A 128 27.89 16.39 10.60
CA PHE A 128 26.47 16.76 10.65
C PHE A 128 25.69 16.02 11.75
N LEU A 129 26.16 14.83 12.17
CA LEU A 129 25.58 14.11 13.31
C LEU A 129 25.85 14.80 14.67
N SER A 130 26.73 15.79 14.72
CA SER A 130 26.98 16.62 15.90
C SER A 130 26.14 17.90 15.92
N SER A 131 25.14 18.04 15.03
CA SER A 131 24.25 19.19 14.99
C SER A 131 23.03 19.01 15.91
N ASP A 132 22.63 20.08 16.58
CA ASP A 132 21.41 20.15 17.40
C ASP A 132 20.11 20.10 16.56
N ASP A 133 20.19 20.27 15.23
CA ASP A 133 19.03 20.12 14.35
C ASP A 133 18.67 18.62 14.18
N GLU A 134 17.63 18.19 14.90
CA GLU A 134 17.09 16.83 14.81
C GLU A 134 16.80 16.39 13.36
N ALA A 135 16.25 17.28 12.51
CA ALA A 135 15.89 16.94 11.15
C ALA A 135 17.12 16.77 10.25
N ALA A 136 18.17 17.55 10.48
CA ALA A 136 19.46 17.39 9.82
C ALA A 136 20.12 16.06 10.20
N THR A 137 20.11 15.73 11.49
CA THR A 137 20.63 14.46 12.03
C THR A 137 19.81 13.25 11.53
N GLU A 138 18.48 13.32 11.51
CA GLU A 138 17.60 12.30 10.91
C GLU A 138 17.93 12.02 9.44
N LEU A 139 18.15 13.07 8.64
CA LEU A 139 18.49 12.94 7.21
C LEU A 139 19.90 12.39 7.02
N THR A 140 20.85 12.78 7.86
CA THR A 140 22.24 12.30 7.82
C THR A 140 22.34 10.80 8.12
N LEU A 141 21.61 10.32 9.15
CA LEU A 141 21.51 8.88 9.44
C LEU A 141 20.90 8.09 8.27
N GLN A 142 19.91 8.66 7.56
CA GLN A 142 19.33 8.06 6.36
C GLN A 142 20.31 8.02 5.19
N ILE A 143 21.08 9.09 4.95
CA ILE A 143 22.14 9.12 3.94
C ILE A 143 23.17 8.01 4.23
N LEU A 144 23.70 7.95 5.46
CA LEU A 144 24.66 6.92 5.89
C LEU A 144 24.08 5.50 5.78
N THR A 145 22.78 5.31 5.97
CA THR A 145 22.11 4.01 5.75
C THR A 145 22.18 3.54 4.29
N HIS A 146 22.22 4.46 3.32
CA HIS A 146 22.33 4.14 1.90
C HIS A 146 23.78 3.92 1.42
N VAL A 147 24.75 4.64 2.00
CA VAL A 147 26.14 4.69 1.49
C VAL A 147 27.17 4.04 2.42
N GLY A 148 26.76 3.66 3.63
CA GLY A 148 27.69 3.24 4.69
C GLY A 148 28.16 1.79 4.66
N ALA A 149 27.69 0.97 3.72
CA ALA A 149 27.88 -0.48 3.73
C ALA A 149 29.35 -0.94 3.64
N GLU A 150 30.24 -0.07 3.14
CA GLU A 150 31.67 -0.36 2.96
C GLU A 150 32.57 0.43 3.94
N ILE A 151 32.00 1.22 4.86
CA ILE A 151 32.76 2.09 5.79
C ILE A 151 33.65 1.26 6.72
N ASP A 152 33.11 0.21 7.36
CA ASP A 152 33.86 -0.65 8.29
C ASP A 152 35.02 -1.41 7.62
N GLN A 153 34.88 -1.72 6.33
CA GLN A 153 35.89 -2.46 5.56
C GLN A 153 36.95 -1.56 4.91
N ARG A 154 36.57 -0.39 4.37
CA ARG A 154 37.47 0.51 3.63
C ARG A 154 37.98 1.70 4.45
N TYR A 155 37.27 2.11 5.49
CA TYR A 155 37.53 3.32 6.26
C TYR A 155 37.40 3.05 7.78
N PRO A 156 38.16 2.07 8.35
CA PRO A 156 37.99 1.63 9.74
C PRO A 156 38.16 2.76 10.77
N ASN A 157 39.04 3.74 10.51
CA ASN A 157 39.20 4.92 11.38
C ASN A 157 37.93 5.78 11.47
N ILE A 158 37.13 5.83 10.39
CA ILE A 158 35.84 6.52 10.37
C ILE A 158 34.79 5.66 11.07
N ALA A 159 34.77 4.35 10.81
CA ALA A 159 33.87 3.41 11.48
C ALA A 159 34.00 3.49 13.02
N LEU A 160 35.24 3.48 13.54
CA LEU A 160 35.54 3.60 14.97
C LEU A 160 35.01 4.89 15.61
N ARG A 161 35.01 6.01 14.87
CA ARG A 161 34.46 7.31 15.34
C ARG A 161 32.94 7.40 15.18
N LEU A 162 32.39 6.79 14.14
CA LEU A 162 30.97 6.83 13.81
C LEU A 162 30.13 5.87 14.67
N LEU A 163 30.69 4.71 15.03
CA LEU A 163 30.04 3.69 15.86
C LEU A 163 29.45 4.23 17.18
N PRO A 164 30.22 4.88 18.09
CA PRO A 164 29.67 5.37 19.36
C PRO A 164 28.62 6.48 19.17
N VAL A 165 28.76 7.32 18.15
CA VAL A 165 27.79 8.39 17.83
C VAL A 165 26.46 7.78 17.39
N VAL A 166 26.49 6.83 16.44
CA VAL A 166 25.27 6.14 15.97
C VAL A 166 24.66 5.29 17.08
N GLN A 167 25.46 4.62 17.91
CA GLN A 167 24.98 3.85 19.07
C GLN A 167 24.27 4.76 20.08
N ASN A 168 24.82 5.93 20.41
CA ASN A 168 24.15 6.88 21.30
C ASN A 168 22.79 7.34 20.74
N PHE A 169 22.62 7.50 19.42
CA PHE A 169 21.30 7.78 18.85
C PHE A 169 20.32 6.59 18.95
N VAL A 170 20.80 5.34 18.98
CA VAL A 170 19.95 4.16 19.19
C VAL A 170 19.47 4.07 20.64
N GLU A 171 20.32 4.44 21.60
CA GLU A 171 20.08 4.33 23.03
C GLU A 171 19.35 5.55 23.61
N ASN A 172 19.87 6.75 23.37
CA ASN A 172 19.49 8.01 24.01
C ASN A 172 18.94 9.07 23.03
N GLY A 173 18.78 8.73 21.74
CA GLY A 173 18.27 9.66 20.73
C GLY A 173 16.74 9.84 20.78
N SER A 174 16.25 10.81 20.00
CA SER A 174 14.80 10.94 19.79
C SER A 174 14.24 9.72 19.06
N VAL A 175 12.95 9.41 19.24
CA VAL A 175 12.26 8.27 18.61
C VAL A 175 12.49 8.19 17.09
N ARG A 176 12.66 9.33 16.42
CA ARG A 176 12.93 9.39 14.98
C ARG A 176 14.40 9.12 14.66
N GLN A 177 15.32 9.75 15.39
CA GLN A 177 16.77 9.51 15.27
C GLN A 177 17.07 8.03 15.48
N ALA A 178 16.62 7.44 16.58
CA ALA A 178 16.86 6.06 16.97
C ALA A 178 16.42 5.05 15.89
N LYS A 179 15.24 5.26 15.31
CA LYS A 179 14.72 4.47 14.17
C LYS A 179 15.67 4.46 12.97
N TYR A 180 16.29 5.59 12.62
CA TYR A 180 17.25 5.65 11.51
C TYR A 180 18.65 5.20 11.95
N ALA A 181 19.03 5.45 13.20
CA ALA A 181 20.30 5.02 13.78
C ALA A 181 20.43 3.49 13.81
N VAL A 182 19.38 2.74 14.15
CA VAL A 182 19.42 1.26 14.08
C VAL A 182 19.66 0.77 12.65
N ALA A 183 19.01 1.39 11.66
CA ALA A 183 19.19 1.02 10.25
C ALA A 183 20.61 1.36 9.76
N CYS A 184 21.11 2.53 10.15
CA CYS A 184 22.47 3.02 9.89
C CYS A 184 23.52 2.08 10.50
N LEU A 185 23.36 1.73 11.78
CA LEU A 185 24.23 0.83 12.53
C LEU A 185 24.26 -0.57 11.88
N ASN A 186 23.11 -1.13 11.53
CA ASN A 186 23.02 -2.40 10.79
C ASN A 186 23.67 -2.35 9.39
N THR A 187 23.73 -1.19 8.73
CA THR A 187 24.45 -1.05 7.46
C THR A 187 25.95 -0.96 7.68
N ILE A 188 26.42 -0.21 8.69
CA ILE A 188 27.84 0.08 8.90
C ILE A 188 28.58 -1.12 9.49
N VAL A 189 28.07 -1.73 10.57
CA VAL A 189 28.87 -2.70 11.35
C VAL A 189 28.88 -4.09 10.72
N THR A 190 30.07 -4.70 10.66
CA THR A 190 30.22 -6.11 10.30
C THR A 190 29.78 -7.05 11.44
N ASN A 191 30.26 -6.84 12.67
CA ASN A 191 29.90 -7.67 13.83
C ASN A 191 28.58 -7.23 14.50
N LYS A 192 27.48 -7.48 13.80
CA LYS A 192 26.12 -7.09 14.22
C LYS A 192 25.69 -7.73 15.53
N GLU A 193 26.03 -9.00 15.74
CA GLU A 193 25.62 -9.76 16.92
C GLU A 193 26.17 -9.14 18.20
N ARG A 194 27.49 -8.87 18.26
CA ARG A 194 28.13 -8.25 19.43
C ARG A 194 27.53 -6.88 19.74
N ILE A 195 27.47 -5.99 18.73
CA ILE A 195 27.04 -4.60 18.93
C ILE A 195 25.56 -4.55 19.34
N PHE A 196 24.66 -5.24 18.63
CA PHE A 196 23.25 -5.21 18.99
C PHE A 196 22.92 -5.95 20.29
N THR A 197 23.72 -6.94 20.72
CA THR A 197 23.58 -7.53 22.07
C THR A 197 23.81 -6.48 23.15
N GLN A 198 24.93 -5.75 23.07
CA GLN A 198 25.26 -4.68 24.02
C GLN A 198 24.18 -3.60 24.05
N VAL A 199 23.73 -3.14 22.88
CA VAL A 199 22.63 -2.18 22.74
C VAL A 199 21.34 -2.71 23.37
N ILE A 200 20.93 -3.95 23.09
CA ILE A 200 19.70 -4.52 23.65
C ILE A 200 19.78 -4.63 25.18
N ASP A 201 20.95 -4.96 25.74
CA ASP A 201 21.14 -5.04 27.19
C ASP A 201 21.14 -3.67 27.89
N HIS A 202 21.58 -2.61 27.21
CA HIS A 202 21.38 -1.23 27.66
C HIS A 202 19.89 -0.84 27.58
N LEU A 203 19.25 -1.03 26.42
CA LEU A 203 17.87 -0.61 26.17
C LEU A 203 16.84 -1.24 27.12
N LYS A 204 17.08 -2.45 27.64
CA LYS A 204 16.23 -3.08 28.67
C LYS A 204 16.12 -2.27 29.96
N GLN A 205 17.13 -1.46 30.28
CA GLN A 205 17.16 -0.64 31.50
C GLN A 205 16.14 0.51 31.43
N HIS A 206 15.73 0.91 30.23
CA HIS A 206 14.73 1.95 29.99
C HIS A 206 13.27 1.45 30.00
N PHE A 207 13.01 0.19 30.36
CA PHE A 207 11.64 -0.38 30.40
C PHE A 207 10.86 -0.01 31.67
N THR A 208 10.83 1.28 31.99
CA THR A 208 10.05 1.89 33.09
C THR A 208 9.45 3.21 32.62
N LEU A 209 8.26 3.57 33.11
CA LEU A 209 7.60 4.86 32.80
C LEU A 209 8.40 6.06 33.31
N GLU A 210 9.29 5.86 34.29
CA GLU A 210 10.21 6.87 34.81
C GLU A 210 11.32 7.24 33.80
N SER A 211 11.55 6.40 32.78
CA SER A 211 12.61 6.58 31.80
C SER A 211 12.13 7.36 30.58
N GLN A 212 12.66 8.57 30.39
CA GLN A 212 12.43 9.40 29.19
C GLN A 212 12.77 8.69 27.87
N TYR A 213 13.59 7.63 27.90
CA TYR A 213 14.00 6.85 26.73
C TYR A 213 13.16 5.58 26.51
N PHE A 214 12.09 5.31 27.27
CA PHE A 214 11.30 4.08 27.12
C PHE A 214 10.72 3.93 25.70
N ARG A 215 10.13 4.99 25.14
CA ARG A 215 9.68 5.02 23.73
C ARG A 215 10.82 4.75 22.75
N THR A 216 11.99 5.37 22.98
CA THR A 216 13.19 5.16 22.16
C THR A 216 13.63 3.69 22.21
N ALA A 217 13.68 3.06 23.38
CA ALA A 217 14.03 1.66 23.54
C ALA A 217 13.06 0.70 22.80
N LEU A 218 11.75 0.93 22.90
CA LEU A 218 10.74 0.14 22.17
C LEU A 218 10.87 0.29 20.65
N VAL A 219 11.18 1.50 20.18
CA VAL A 219 11.40 1.79 18.76
C VAL A 219 12.68 1.12 18.27
N SER A 220 13.77 1.26 19.01
CA SER A 220 15.08 0.67 18.69
C SER A 220 15.01 -0.86 18.65
N ILE A 221 14.52 -1.53 19.70
CA ILE A 221 14.40 -3.00 19.71
C ILE A 221 13.41 -3.46 18.63
N GLY A 222 12.32 -2.72 18.39
CA GLY A 222 11.43 -2.94 17.26
C GLY A 222 12.17 -2.89 15.92
N HIS A 223 13.03 -1.92 15.68
CA HIS A 223 13.82 -1.85 14.45
C HIS A 223 14.92 -2.93 14.38
N ILE A 224 15.58 -3.27 15.48
CA ILE A 224 16.56 -4.37 15.53
C ILE A 224 15.88 -5.69 15.16
N SER A 225 14.67 -5.94 15.67
CA SER A 225 13.87 -7.12 15.32
C SER A 225 13.51 -7.23 13.84
N MET A 226 13.39 -6.08 13.16
CA MET A 226 13.04 -6.01 11.74
C MET A 226 14.27 -6.18 10.84
N HIS A 227 15.44 -5.71 11.27
CA HIS A 227 16.70 -5.78 10.51
C HIS A 227 17.50 -7.07 10.77
N CYS A 228 17.46 -7.60 12.00
CA CYS A 228 18.24 -8.77 12.44
C CYS A 228 17.35 -9.86 13.09
N PRO A 229 16.27 -10.32 12.44
CA PRO A 229 15.31 -11.27 13.02
C PRO A 229 15.96 -12.61 13.37
N ASP A 230 16.91 -13.06 12.56
CA ASP A 230 17.55 -14.37 12.67
C ASP A 230 18.53 -14.45 13.86
N LEU A 231 19.10 -13.31 14.28
CA LEU A 231 20.02 -13.21 15.43
C LEU A 231 19.27 -13.07 16.76
N PHE A 232 18.24 -12.22 16.82
CA PHE A 232 17.62 -11.81 18.08
C PHE A 232 16.18 -12.29 18.28
N GLY A 233 15.63 -13.09 17.37
CA GLY A 233 14.20 -13.45 17.34
C GLY A 233 13.67 -14.09 18.64
N THR A 234 14.46 -14.92 19.32
CA THR A 234 14.11 -15.56 20.61
C THR A 234 14.13 -14.57 21.77
N GLN A 235 15.19 -13.76 21.88
CA GLN A 235 15.34 -12.73 22.91
C GLN A 235 14.22 -11.69 22.80
N ILE A 236 13.94 -11.23 21.59
CA ILE A 236 12.90 -10.22 21.33
C ILE A 236 11.49 -10.80 21.54
N LYS A 237 11.25 -12.08 21.21
CA LYS A 237 9.99 -12.76 21.57
C LYS A 237 9.76 -12.74 23.08
N SER A 238 10.79 -12.98 23.90
CA SER A 238 10.71 -12.89 25.36
C SER A 238 10.36 -11.47 25.83
N ILE A 239 10.99 -10.44 25.25
CA ILE A 239 10.68 -9.03 25.54
C ILE A 239 9.23 -8.70 25.18
N VAL A 240 8.75 -9.13 24.00
CA VAL A 240 7.37 -8.91 23.57
C VAL A 240 6.39 -9.57 24.54
N SER A 241 6.58 -10.84 24.89
CA SER A 241 5.64 -11.55 25.78
C SER A 241 5.64 -11.04 27.21
N LYS A 242 6.83 -10.77 27.80
CA LYS A 242 6.96 -10.39 29.21
C LYS A 242 6.77 -8.89 29.44
N VAL A 243 7.49 -8.06 28.69
CA VAL A 243 7.47 -6.60 28.90
C VAL A 243 6.30 -5.98 28.14
N VAL A 244 6.28 -6.12 26.81
CA VAL A 244 5.34 -5.35 25.95
C VAL A 244 3.89 -5.77 26.17
N VAL A 245 3.60 -7.07 26.18
CA VAL A 245 2.23 -7.56 26.38
C VAL A 245 1.84 -7.51 27.87
N LYS A 246 2.55 -8.25 28.72
CA LYS A 246 2.13 -8.46 30.12
C LYS A 246 2.36 -7.25 31.02
N GLU A 247 3.47 -6.52 30.90
CA GLU A 247 3.84 -5.45 31.84
C GLU A 247 3.55 -4.03 31.33
N LEU A 248 3.13 -3.88 30.06
CA LEU A 248 2.83 -2.58 29.44
C LEU A 248 1.42 -2.52 28.84
N ILE A 249 1.00 -3.47 28.01
CA ILE A 249 -0.31 -3.38 27.33
C ILE A 249 -1.45 -3.87 28.23
N MET A 250 -1.25 -4.95 29.00
CA MET A 250 -2.27 -5.58 29.85
C MET A 250 -2.27 -5.11 31.31
N VAL A 251 -1.82 -3.87 31.55
CA VAL A 251 -1.80 -3.21 32.87
C VAL A 251 -1.99 -1.71 32.66
N ASP A 252 -2.72 -1.06 33.55
CA ASP A 252 -2.70 0.40 33.73
C ASP A 252 -1.91 0.72 35.00
N LYS A 253 -1.01 1.71 34.94
CA LYS A 253 0.01 1.97 35.98
C LYS A 253 -0.06 3.33 36.63
N GLU A 254 -0.44 4.36 35.88
CA GLU A 254 -0.63 5.72 36.40
C GLU A 254 -1.96 5.80 37.20
N GLU A 255 -2.46 7.00 37.52
CA GLU A 255 -3.80 7.15 38.12
C GLU A 255 -4.91 7.26 37.06
N PRO A 256 -6.17 6.87 37.36
CA PRO A 256 -7.30 7.01 36.44
C PRO A 256 -7.53 8.45 35.98
N ARG A 257 -7.84 8.65 34.70
CA ARG A 257 -8.03 9.98 34.11
C ARG A 257 -9.40 10.15 33.47
N LEU A 258 -9.99 11.32 33.69
CA LEU A 258 -11.26 11.72 33.11
C LEU A 258 -11.07 12.94 32.21
N THR A 259 -11.63 12.90 31.01
CA THR A 259 -11.64 14.00 30.04
C THR A 259 -13.01 14.09 29.37
N GLU A 260 -13.54 15.31 29.19
CA GLU A 260 -14.79 15.53 28.46
C GLU A 260 -14.60 15.52 26.93
N THR A 261 -13.36 15.73 26.44
CA THR A 261 -13.03 15.66 25.02
C THR A 261 -12.71 14.23 24.58
N ASN A 262 -13.12 13.90 23.35
CA ASN A 262 -12.85 12.60 22.71
C ASN A 262 -11.56 12.60 21.88
N TRP A 263 -10.88 13.74 21.75
CA TRP A 263 -9.65 13.89 20.97
C TRP A 263 -8.79 15.07 21.45
N ASP A 264 -7.47 14.93 21.30
CA ASP A 264 -6.46 15.98 21.49
C ASP A 264 -5.17 15.61 20.72
N GLU A 265 -4.19 16.51 20.67
CA GLU A 265 -2.89 16.27 20.03
C GLU A 265 -2.10 15.10 20.64
N PHE A 266 -1.25 14.45 19.85
CA PHE A 266 -0.47 13.30 20.33
C PHE A 266 0.49 13.67 21.49
N GLU A 267 0.99 14.90 21.52
CA GLU A 267 1.97 15.32 22.52
C GLU A 267 1.35 15.69 23.87
N SER A 268 0.03 15.95 23.96
CA SER A 268 -0.65 16.14 25.26
C SER A 268 -1.01 14.82 25.95
N LEU A 269 -0.94 13.68 25.25
CA LEU A 269 -1.19 12.37 25.83
C LEU A 269 -0.26 12.05 27.01
N PRO A 270 -0.73 11.30 28.03
CA PRO A 270 0.12 10.70 29.05
C PRO A 270 1.22 9.81 28.45
N GLU A 271 2.34 9.72 29.15
CA GLU A 271 3.48 8.95 28.66
C GLU A 271 3.18 7.44 28.63
N GLU A 272 2.42 6.91 29.60
CA GLU A 272 1.90 5.54 29.53
C GLU A 272 1.15 5.24 28.22
N THR A 273 0.28 6.15 27.75
CA THR A 273 -0.46 5.99 26.48
C THR A 273 0.50 5.99 25.28
N LYS A 274 1.43 6.95 25.24
CA LYS A 274 2.44 7.08 24.17
C LYS A 274 3.34 5.84 24.09
N VAL A 275 3.75 5.30 25.24
CA VAL A 275 4.54 4.07 25.36
C VAL A 275 3.71 2.84 24.94
N LYS A 276 2.46 2.69 25.41
CA LYS A 276 1.53 1.61 24.96
C LYS A 276 1.41 1.59 23.43
N MET A 277 1.27 2.76 22.80
CA MET A 277 1.21 2.90 21.34
C MET A 277 2.51 2.51 20.63
N GLU A 278 3.70 2.84 21.16
CA GLU A 278 4.96 2.34 20.59
C GLU A 278 5.18 0.84 20.86
N GLY A 279 4.66 0.30 21.97
CA GLY A 279 4.64 -1.14 22.25
C GLY A 279 3.85 -1.92 21.19
N MET A 280 2.64 -1.44 20.83
CA MET A 280 1.88 -2.01 19.72
C MET A 280 2.68 -1.97 18.40
N LYS A 281 3.30 -0.83 18.07
CA LYS A 281 4.13 -0.70 16.86
C LYS A 281 5.39 -1.59 16.93
N MET A 282 5.98 -1.82 18.10
CA MET A 282 7.10 -2.74 18.30
C MET A 282 6.69 -4.18 17.95
N MET A 283 5.54 -4.66 18.43
CA MET A 283 5.02 -5.99 18.05
C MET A 283 4.85 -6.12 16.52
N VAL A 284 4.35 -5.06 15.86
CA VAL A 284 4.22 -5.03 14.40
C VAL A 284 5.59 -5.11 13.70
N ARG A 285 6.60 -4.36 14.18
CA ARG A 285 7.96 -4.41 13.61
C ARG A 285 8.58 -5.82 13.78
N TRP A 286 8.38 -6.45 14.93
CA TRP A 286 8.83 -7.82 15.24
C TRP A 286 8.20 -8.86 14.31
N LEU A 287 6.87 -8.86 14.16
CA LEU A 287 6.19 -9.76 13.22
C LEU A 287 6.69 -9.56 11.78
N LEU A 288 6.86 -8.31 11.33
CA LEU A 288 7.35 -8.03 9.99
C LEU A 288 8.81 -8.50 9.77
N GLY A 289 9.64 -8.49 10.83
CA GLY A 289 10.98 -9.07 10.82
C GLY A 289 10.97 -10.59 10.54
N MET A 290 10.01 -11.32 11.10
CA MET A 290 9.87 -12.78 10.90
C MET A 290 9.44 -13.20 9.48
N LYS A 291 9.15 -12.24 8.59
CA LYS A 291 8.83 -12.42 7.15
C LYS A 291 7.66 -13.35 6.79
N GLY A 292 6.92 -13.90 7.77
CA GLY A 292 5.74 -14.74 7.54
C GLY A 292 6.01 -16.17 7.06
N ASN A 293 7.27 -16.64 7.10
CA ASN A 293 7.70 -17.89 6.46
C ASN A 293 7.66 -19.14 7.37
N SER A 294 7.06 -19.06 8.57
CA SER A 294 7.09 -20.16 9.56
C SER A 294 5.78 -20.28 10.34
N GLN A 295 5.42 -21.50 10.77
CA GLN A 295 4.27 -21.76 11.64
C GLN A 295 4.34 -20.99 12.98
N LEU A 296 5.55 -20.73 13.49
CA LEU A 296 5.74 -19.86 14.67
C LEU A 296 5.38 -18.40 14.39
N SER A 297 5.54 -17.92 13.15
CA SER A 297 5.15 -16.56 12.77
C SER A 297 3.64 -16.42 12.67
N SER A 298 2.93 -17.44 12.16
CA SER A 298 1.46 -17.44 12.06
C SER A 298 0.77 -17.46 13.43
N SER A 299 1.26 -18.26 14.38
CA SER A 299 0.71 -18.29 15.76
C SER A 299 0.99 -17.00 16.53
N SER A 300 2.19 -16.42 16.38
CA SER A 300 2.53 -15.11 16.94
C SER A 300 1.70 -13.98 16.33
N ALA A 301 1.48 -14.01 15.01
CA ALA A 301 0.62 -13.06 14.31
C ALA A 301 -0.85 -13.18 14.74
N SER A 302 -1.40 -14.39 14.83
CA SER A 302 -2.76 -14.64 15.32
C SER A 302 -2.97 -14.09 16.73
N SER A 303 -2.01 -14.34 17.63
CA SER A 303 -2.07 -13.85 19.02
C SER A 303 -2.03 -12.32 19.10
N THR A 304 -1.19 -11.67 18.28
CA THR A 304 -1.07 -10.21 18.20
C THR A 304 -2.30 -9.57 17.55
N LEU A 305 -2.81 -10.14 16.46
CA LEU A 305 -4.03 -9.68 15.78
C LEU A 305 -5.26 -9.79 16.69
N ARG A 306 -5.36 -10.86 17.49
CA ARG A 306 -6.38 -10.98 18.53
C ARG A 306 -6.26 -9.86 19.55
N LEU A 307 -5.09 -9.66 20.17
CA LEU A 307 -4.85 -8.60 21.16
C LEU A 307 -5.22 -7.20 20.62
N LEU A 308 -4.77 -6.86 19.41
CA LEU A 308 -5.10 -5.58 18.78
C LEU A 308 -6.59 -5.46 18.43
N SER A 309 -7.25 -6.57 18.05
CA SER A 309 -8.70 -6.58 17.82
C SER A 309 -9.49 -6.41 19.12
N THR A 310 -9.01 -6.97 20.23
CA THR A 310 -9.61 -6.83 21.55
C THR A 310 -9.50 -5.38 22.06
N VAL A 311 -8.38 -4.67 21.79
CA VAL A 311 -8.30 -3.22 22.07
C VAL A 311 -9.37 -2.41 21.33
N ILE A 312 -9.74 -2.79 20.09
CA ILE A 312 -10.82 -2.13 19.35
C ILE A 312 -12.19 -2.51 19.94
N GLU A 313 -12.37 -3.78 20.32
CA GLU A 313 -13.60 -4.35 20.87
C GLU A 313 -14.02 -3.71 22.19
N HIS A 314 -13.09 -3.49 23.12
CA HIS A 314 -13.33 -2.79 24.39
C HIS A 314 -13.10 -1.27 24.28
N ASN A 315 -13.37 -0.69 23.11
CA ASN A 315 -13.35 0.75 22.83
C ASN A 315 -12.04 1.50 23.18
N GLY A 316 -10.91 0.81 23.28
CA GLY A 316 -9.60 1.37 23.65
C GLY A 316 -9.18 1.13 25.11
N ASP A 317 -10.11 0.77 26.00
CA ASP A 317 -9.80 0.33 27.38
C ASP A 317 -9.74 -1.20 27.43
N LEU A 318 -8.52 -1.74 27.30
CA LEU A 318 -8.29 -3.19 27.31
C LEU A 318 -8.52 -3.83 28.70
N MET A 319 -8.53 -3.03 29.77
CA MET A 319 -8.62 -3.53 31.15
C MET A 319 -10.04 -3.46 31.72
N GLU A 320 -10.95 -2.75 31.03
CA GLU A 320 -12.36 -2.57 31.40
C GLU A 320 -12.52 -2.00 32.81
N LYS A 321 -11.74 -0.96 33.13
CA LYS A 321 -11.67 -0.32 34.45
C LYS A 321 -11.98 1.19 34.43
N ASP A 322 -12.24 1.75 33.25
CA ASP A 322 -12.38 3.19 33.02
C ASP A 322 -11.18 4.00 33.54
N HIS A 323 -10.00 3.37 33.54
CA HIS A 323 -8.74 3.99 33.92
C HIS A 323 -8.23 4.96 32.84
N VAL A 324 -8.58 4.66 31.59
CA VAL A 324 -8.10 5.32 30.38
C VAL A 324 -9.12 6.37 29.94
N SER A 325 -8.68 7.62 29.79
CA SER A 325 -9.56 8.74 29.41
C SER A 325 -10.13 8.62 27.99
N ALA A 326 -11.15 9.41 27.64
CA ALA A 326 -11.80 9.36 26.33
C ALA A 326 -10.84 9.69 25.18
N VAL A 327 -9.94 10.66 25.36
CA VAL A 327 -8.87 10.99 24.41
C VAL A 327 -7.93 9.79 24.20
N GLU A 328 -7.48 9.16 25.29
CA GLU A 328 -6.58 8.01 25.23
C GLU A 328 -7.25 6.79 24.58
N LYS A 329 -8.51 6.51 24.91
CA LYS A 329 -9.35 5.46 24.29
C LYS A 329 -9.39 5.63 22.76
N SER A 330 -9.70 6.82 22.26
CA SER A 330 -9.67 7.14 20.82
C SER A 330 -8.30 6.88 20.17
N TRP A 331 -7.21 7.34 20.80
CA TRP A 331 -5.86 7.13 20.28
C TRP A 331 -5.43 5.66 20.29
N LEU A 332 -5.83 4.87 21.29
CA LEU A 332 -5.55 3.43 21.37
C LEU A 332 -6.35 2.64 20.33
N ARG A 333 -7.63 2.95 20.08
CA ARG A 333 -8.40 2.39 18.95
C ARG A 333 -7.72 2.67 17.61
N TYR A 334 -7.33 3.93 17.36
CA TYR A 334 -6.61 4.32 16.14
C TYR A 334 -5.25 3.59 16.00
N ALA A 335 -4.50 3.45 17.10
CA ALA A 335 -3.21 2.77 17.13
C ALA A 335 -3.36 1.28 16.80
N ALA A 336 -4.30 0.60 17.43
CA ALA A 336 -4.58 -0.81 17.21
C ALA A 336 -5.01 -1.07 15.76
N ALA A 337 -5.97 -0.30 15.25
CA ALA A 337 -6.44 -0.37 13.86
C ALA A 337 -5.30 -0.11 12.84
N SER A 338 -4.48 0.90 13.09
CA SER A 338 -3.27 1.19 12.31
C SER A 338 -2.25 0.05 12.32
N CYS A 339 -2.13 -0.66 13.44
CA CYS A 339 -1.22 -1.80 13.58
C CYS A 339 -1.74 -3.02 12.80
N ILE A 340 -3.04 -3.34 12.87
CA ILE A 340 -3.66 -4.42 12.09
C ILE A 340 -3.48 -4.16 10.58
N LEU A 341 -3.83 -2.96 10.08
CA LEU A 341 -3.62 -2.58 8.68
C LEU A 341 -2.15 -2.76 8.23
N LYS A 342 -1.18 -2.49 9.12
CA LYS A 342 0.24 -2.61 8.83
C LYS A 342 0.73 -4.07 8.86
N ILE A 343 0.19 -4.93 9.74
CA ILE A 343 0.45 -6.38 9.74
C ILE A 343 -0.07 -6.99 8.43
N CYS A 344 -1.31 -6.69 8.04
CA CYS A 344 -1.94 -7.21 6.82
C CYS A 344 -1.36 -6.64 5.51
N CYS A 345 -0.36 -5.76 5.56
CA CYS A 345 0.48 -5.46 4.40
C CYS A 345 1.49 -6.57 4.07
N CYS A 346 1.67 -7.56 4.96
CA CYS A 346 2.32 -8.83 4.65
C CYS A 346 1.23 -9.84 4.25
N PRO A 347 1.24 -10.40 3.03
CA PRO A 347 0.21 -11.34 2.58
C PRO A 347 0.03 -12.54 3.52
N ALA A 348 1.13 -13.12 4.01
CA ALA A 348 1.10 -14.26 4.94
C ALA A 348 0.34 -13.97 6.24
N TYR A 349 0.37 -12.73 6.75
CA TYR A 349 -0.39 -12.34 7.94
C TYR A 349 -1.78 -11.80 7.63
N ALA A 350 -2.01 -11.27 6.43
CA ALA A 350 -3.37 -10.97 5.97
C ALA A 350 -4.23 -12.24 5.88
N ASP A 351 -3.62 -13.38 5.53
CA ASP A 351 -4.29 -14.68 5.51
C ASP A 351 -4.62 -15.24 6.90
N VAL A 352 -4.00 -14.73 7.97
CA VAL A 352 -4.21 -15.12 9.38
C VAL A 352 -5.31 -14.30 10.06
N LEU A 353 -5.65 -13.12 9.52
CA LEU A 353 -6.71 -12.27 10.07
C LEU A 353 -8.08 -12.95 9.95
N ALA A 354 -8.76 -13.16 11.07
CA ALA A 354 -10.10 -13.77 11.09
C ALA A 354 -11.17 -12.80 10.54
N HIS A 355 -12.25 -13.33 9.98
CA HIS A 355 -13.33 -12.52 9.38
C HIS A 355 -13.96 -11.54 10.37
N GLU A 356 -14.20 -11.98 11.61
CA GLU A 356 -14.69 -11.09 12.67
C GLU A 356 -13.69 -9.99 13.05
N GLN A 357 -12.38 -10.27 13.01
CA GLN A 357 -11.34 -9.27 13.29
C GLN A 357 -11.28 -8.24 12.15
N PHE A 358 -11.49 -8.68 10.91
CA PHE A 358 -11.66 -7.79 9.75
C PHE A 358 -12.93 -6.95 9.84
N GLN A 359 -14.06 -7.54 10.28
CA GLN A 359 -15.32 -6.83 10.51
C GLN A 359 -15.18 -5.77 11.62
N ARG A 360 -14.63 -6.14 12.79
CA ARG A 360 -14.29 -5.19 13.88
C ARG A 360 -13.38 -4.06 13.40
N LEU A 361 -12.33 -4.37 12.63
CA LEU A 361 -11.44 -3.36 12.03
C LEU A 361 -12.18 -2.41 11.07
N ALA A 362 -13.15 -2.92 10.29
CA ALA A 362 -13.92 -2.11 9.37
C ALA A 362 -14.79 -1.06 10.11
N GLN A 363 -15.30 -1.40 11.30
CA GLN A 363 -16.10 -0.50 12.14
C GLN A 363 -15.36 0.77 12.58
N VAL A 364 -14.02 0.78 12.56
CA VAL A 364 -13.21 1.98 12.86
C VAL A 364 -13.41 3.09 11.81
N LEU A 365 -13.98 2.80 10.63
CA LEU A 365 -14.44 3.85 9.71
C LEU A 365 -15.71 4.58 10.18
N ARG A 366 -16.44 4.00 11.15
CA ARG A 366 -17.64 4.54 11.80
C ARG A 366 -17.41 4.86 13.29
N ASP A 367 -16.16 5.07 13.68
CA ASP A 367 -15.79 5.46 15.05
C ASP A 367 -16.48 6.77 15.48
N GLU A 368 -16.88 6.85 16.75
CA GLU A 368 -17.49 8.06 17.36
C GLU A 368 -16.59 9.30 17.18
N CYS A 369 -15.27 9.12 17.22
CA CYS A 369 -14.30 10.18 17.09
C CYS A 369 -14.01 10.48 15.62
N GLU A 370 -14.26 11.73 15.20
CA GLU A 370 -14.02 12.20 13.82
C GLU A 370 -12.56 12.01 13.38
N ASP A 371 -11.62 12.34 14.26
CA ASP A 371 -10.18 12.21 14.02
C ASP A 371 -9.74 10.75 13.87
N VAL A 372 -10.35 9.82 14.61
CA VAL A 372 -10.08 8.37 14.43
C VAL A 372 -10.52 7.94 13.05
N ARG A 373 -11.74 8.33 12.62
CA ARG A 373 -12.25 8.06 11.26
C ARG A 373 -11.33 8.64 10.18
N ASP A 374 -10.96 9.92 10.30
CA ASP A 374 -10.10 10.61 9.33
C ASP A 374 -8.71 9.96 9.20
N LYS A 375 -8.04 9.75 10.34
CA LYS A 375 -6.68 9.17 10.36
C LYS A 375 -6.69 7.70 9.96
N PHE A 376 -7.72 6.93 10.30
CA PHE A 376 -7.89 5.54 9.86
C PHE A 376 -8.13 5.46 8.34
N ALA A 377 -9.05 6.26 7.80
CA ALA A 377 -9.33 6.31 6.37
C ALA A 377 -8.10 6.69 5.53
N ALA A 378 -7.34 7.71 5.96
CA ALA A 378 -6.10 8.11 5.31
C ALA A 378 -5.04 6.99 5.34
N LYS A 379 -4.94 6.25 6.46
CA LYS A 379 -4.03 5.10 6.62
C LYS A 379 -4.43 3.95 5.69
N LEU A 380 -5.71 3.56 5.71
CA LEU A 380 -6.30 2.55 4.83
C LEU A 380 -6.04 2.88 3.35
N HIS A 381 -6.35 4.12 2.92
CA HIS A 381 -6.09 4.60 1.57
C HIS A 381 -4.60 4.50 1.20
N LYS A 382 -3.69 4.99 2.05
CA LYS A 382 -2.23 4.94 1.83
C LYS A 382 -1.73 3.52 1.55
N HIS A 383 -2.18 2.55 2.34
CA HIS A 383 -1.76 1.16 2.19
C HIS A 383 -2.37 0.49 0.94
N LEU A 384 -3.64 0.73 0.65
CA LEU A 384 -4.33 0.26 -0.57
C LEU A 384 -3.75 0.85 -1.86
N PHE A 385 -3.46 2.15 -1.88
CA PHE A 385 -2.95 2.88 -3.06
C PHE A 385 -1.50 2.49 -3.37
N SER A 386 -0.75 2.10 -2.33
CA SER A 386 0.58 1.50 -2.48
C SER A 386 0.58 0.06 -3.00
N MET A 387 -0.61 -0.54 -3.22
CA MET A 387 -0.81 -1.94 -3.62
C MET A 387 -0.21 -2.98 -2.64
N ARG A 388 -0.09 -2.61 -1.35
CA ARG A 388 0.44 -3.49 -0.29
C ARG A 388 -0.64 -4.22 0.50
N LEU A 389 -1.80 -3.60 0.65
CA LEU A 389 -2.93 -4.18 1.38
C LEU A 389 -3.84 -4.95 0.39
N PRO A 390 -4.34 -6.15 0.73
CA PRO A 390 -5.19 -6.96 -0.15
C PRO A 390 -6.48 -6.25 -0.59
N LEU A 391 -7.03 -6.69 -1.71
CA LEU A 391 -8.22 -6.10 -2.34
C LEU A 391 -9.43 -6.00 -1.39
N GLN A 392 -9.62 -6.99 -0.51
CA GLN A 392 -10.75 -7.06 0.43
C GLN A 392 -10.89 -5.80 1.30
N PHE A 393 -9.77 -5.16 1.68
CA PHE A 393 -9.80 -3.96 2.52
C PHE A 393 -10.38 -2.74 1.80
N MET A 394 -10.55 -2.77 0.47
CA MET A 394 -11.32 -1.75 -0.24
C MET A 394 -12.82 -1.80 0.09
N ALA A 395 -13.35 -2.96 0.52
CA ALA A 395 -14.75 -3.10 0.89
C ALA A 395 -15.13 -2.25 2.11
N ILE A 396 -14.17 -1.92 2.98
CA ILE A 396 -14.37 -1.04 4.15
C ILE A 396 -14.90 0.33 3.71
N PHE A 397 -14.52 0.84 2.53
CA PHE A 397 -15.06 2.10 2.00
C PHE A 397 -16.58 2.07 1.75
N ALA A 398 -17.22 0.91 1.67
CA ALA A 398 -18.68 0.83 1.56
C ALA A 398 -19.38 1.52 2.75
N LEU A 399 -18.82 1.40 3.96
CA LEU A 399 -19.37 2.01 5.18
C LEU A 399 -19.42 3.54 5.12
N GLY A 400 -18.66 4.18 4.21
CA GLY A 400 -18.77 5.61 3.91
C GLY A 400 -20.08 6.02 3.23
N GLY A 401 -20.94 5.06 2.83
CA GLY A 401 -22.26 5.34 2.26
C GLY A 401 -23.23 6.02 3.21
N ILE A 402 -23.13 5.77 4.52
CA ILE A 402 -23.96 6.40 5.56
C ILE A 402 -23.27 7.56 6.29
N GLU A 403 -22.06 7.94 5.88
CA GLU A 403 -21.33 9.06 6.50
C GLU A 403 -22.13 10.39 6.42
N SER A 404 -22.29 11.05 7.56
CA SER A 404 -23.06 12.29 7.70
C SER A 404 -22.23 13.53 7.34
N ARG A 405 -20.93 13.52 7.68
CA ARG A 405 -19.99 14.63 7.45
C ARG A 405 -19.60 14.68 5.97
N ARG A 406 -20.36 15.48 5.21
CA ARG A 406 -20.23 15.62 3.74
C ARG A 406 -18.79 15.79 3.22
N PRO A 407 -17.89 16.60 3.83
CA PRO A 407 -16.50 16.71 3.36
C PRO A 407 -15.74 15.38 3.43
N PHE A 408 -15.89 14.65 4.53
CA PHE A 408 -15.25 13.35 4.72
C PHE A 408 -15.85 12.28 3.81
N LYS A 409 -17.18 12.24 3.62
CA LYS A 409 -17.82 11.37 2.62
C LYS A 409 -17.28 11.60 1.20
N ALA A 410 -17.03 12.84 0.82
CA ALA A 410 -16.40 13.19 -0.45
C ALA A 410 -14.94 12.71 -0.53
N GLN A 411 -14.17 12.84 0.56
CA GLN A 411 -12.80 12.35 0.68
C GLN A 411 -12.71 10.82 0.58
N LEU A 412 -13.59 10.08 1.26
CA LEU A 412 -13.72 8.62 1.13
C LEU A 412 -14.02 8.20 -0.31
N LYS A 413 -14.92 8.93 -0.99
CA LYS A 413 -15.25 8.67 -2.40
C LYS A 413 -14.05 8.95 -3.33
N GLN A 414 -13.25 9.97 -3.04
CA GLN A 414 -11.98 10.23 -3.73
C GLN A 414 -10.96 9.10 -3.48
N TYR A 415 -10.80 8.64 -2.24
CA TYR A 415 -9.90 7.53 -1.90
C TYR A 415 -10.27 6.23 -2.60
N LEU A 416 -11.56 5.93 -2.73
CA LEU A 416 -12.08 4.80 -3.50
C LEU A 416 -11.77 4.95 -4.99
N LEU A 417 -12.12 6.09 -5.59
CA LEU A 417 -11.85 6.40 -7.00
C LEU A 417 -10.35 6.27 -7.36
N SER A 418 -9.46 6.86 -6.55
CA SER A 418 -8.02 6.76 -6.76
C SER A 418 -7.50 5.32 -6.69
N ASN A 419 -8.06 4.47 -5.83
CA ASN A 419 -7.70 3.05 -5.75
C ASN A 419 -8.20 2.23 -6.94
N ILE A 420 -9.41 2.50 -7.43
CA ILE A 420 -9.98 1.88 -8.63
C ILE A 420 -9.12 2.23 -9.86
N SER A 421 -8.85 3.52 -10.08
CA SER A 421 -8.02 3.98 -11.21
C SER A 421 -6.62 3.41 -11.15
N LYS A 422 -5.96 3.43 -9.97
CA LYS A 422 -4.61 2.89 -9.79
C LYS A 422 -4.50 1.41 -10.17
N ARG A 423 -5.50 0.60 -9.80
CA ARG A 423 -5.58 -0.83 -10.13
C ARG A 423 -5.86 -1.07 -11.62
N ARG A 424 -6.80 -0.33 -12.21
CA ARG A 424 -7.09 -0.39 -13.66
C ARG A 424 -5.88 0.01 -14.50
N ASP A 425 -5.15 1.05 -14.12
CA ASP A 425 -3.94 1.47 -14.83
C ASP A 425 -2.76 0.51 -14.65
N TYR A 426 -2.69 -0.18 -13.50
CA TYR A 426 -1.73 -1.28 -13.31
C TYR A 426 -2.01 -2.44 -14.26
N LEU A 427 -3.27 -2.86 -14.39
CA LEU A 427 -3.72 -3.92 -15.32
C LEU A 427 -3.50 -3.55 -16.80
N LYS A 428 -3.63 -2.28 -17.19
CA LYS A 428 -3.29 -1.81 -18.56
C LYS A 428 -1.79 -1.92 -18.87
N GLN A 429 -0.93 -1.75 -17.87
CA GLN A 429 0.54 -1.77 -18.03
C GLN A 429 1.14 -3.18 -17.88
N HIS A 430 0.44 -4.09 -17.20
CA HIS A 430 0.90 -5.45 -16.92
C HIS A 430 -0.21 -6.42 -17.31
N PRO A 431 -0.12 -7.12 -18.46
CA PRO A 431 -1.06 -8.18 -18.79
C PRO A 431 -0.86 -9.35 -17.81
N ILE A 432 -1.69 -9.38 -16.76
CA ILE A 432 -1.60 -10.38 -15.69
C ILE A 432 -2.25 -11.68 -16.17
N THR A 433 -1.63 -12.82 -15.85
CA THR A 433 -2.26 -14.13 -16.02
C THR A 433 -3.55 -14.25 -15.19
N THR A 434 -4.53 -14.98 -15.72
CA THR A 434 -5.89 -15.13 -15.16
C THR A 434 -5.93 -15.49 -13.67
N VAL A 435 -4.93 -16.23 -13.19
CA VAL A 435 -4.81 -16.71 -11.79
C VAL A 435 -4.61 -15.58 -10.76
N LYS A 436 -4.16 -14.37 -11.16
CA LYS A 436 -3.99 -13.22 -10.24
C LYS A 436 -4.90 -12.03 -10.55
N LEU A 437 -5.86 -12.18 -11.47
CA LEU A 437 -6.74 -11.08 -11.86
C LEU A 437 -7.68 -10.67 -10.71
N PHE A 438 -8.26 -11.64 -10.00
CA PHE A 438 -9.25 -11.41 -8.94
C PHE A 438 -8.68 -10.77 -7.65
N THR A 439 -7.35 -10.72 -7.48
CA THR A 439 -6.71 -10.04 -6.35
C THR A 439 -6.38 -8.57 -6.65
N ILE A 440 -6.58 -8.10 -7.89
CA ILE A 440 -6.18 -6.78 -8.37
C ILE A 440 -7.34 -6.02 -9.05
N LEU A 441 -8.21 -6.72 -9.79
CA LEU A 441 -9.34 -6.12 -10.50
C LEU A 441 -10.36 -5.53 -9.49
N PRO A 442 -10.62 -4.21 -9.48
CA PRO A 442 -11.49 -3.58 -8.49
C PRO A 442 -12.92 -4.13 -8.46
N ASP A 443 -13.40 -4.67 -9.57
CA ASP A 443 -14.73 -5.22 -9.74
C ASP A 443 -14.96 -6.47 -8.83
N TYR A 444 -13.87 -7.12 -8.36
CA TYR A 444 -13.91 -8.18 -7.34
C TYR A 444 -14.03 -7.68 -5.88
N ILE A 445 -14.23 -6.38 -5.61
CA ILE A 445 -14.55 -5.91 -4.24
C ILE A 445 -15.99 -6.25 -3.82
N ILE A 446 -16.89 -6.52 -4.78
CA ILE A 446 -18.32 -6.73 -4.52
C ILE A 446 -18.61 -7.90 -3.57
N PRO A 447 -17.99 -9.10 -3.69
CA PRO A 447 -18.24 -10.19 -2.75
C PRO A 447 -17.76 -9.83 -1.32
N TYR A 448 -16.61 -9.17 -1.18
CA TYR A 448 -16.13 -8.72 0.12
C TYR A 448 -17.06 -7.69 0.77
N ALA A 449 -17.66 -6.78 -0.02
CA ALA A 449 -18.60 -5.79 0.46
C ALA A 449 -19.96 -6.38 0.85
N ILE A 450 -20.49 -7.33 0.06
CA ILE A 450 -21.71 -8.06 0.36
C ILE A 450 -21.55 -8.83 1.69
N HIS A 451 -20.45 -9.56 1.86
CA HIS A 451 -20.18 -10.28 3.11
C HIS A 451 -19.92 -9.34 4.29
N LEU A 452 -19.25 -8.20 4.09
CA LEU A 452 -19.05 -7.21 5.16
C LEU A 452 -20.39 -6.64 5.65
N LEU A 453 -21.28 -6.28 4.72
CA LEU A 453 -22.57 -5.65 5.05
C LEU A 453 -23.64 -6.65 5.53
N ALA A 454 -23.56 -7.92 5.13
CA ALA A 454 -24.43 -8.97 5.66
C ALA A 454 -24.16 -9.30 7.15
N HIS A 455 -22.94 -9.01 7.61
CA HIS A 455 -22.50 -9.13 9.00
C HIS A 455 -22.36 -7.75 9.68
N ASP A 456 -22.98 -6.71 9.14
CA ASP A 456 -23.04 -5.40 9.79
C ASP A 456 -23.85 -5.50 11.10
N PRO A 457 -23.33 -5.01 12.26
CA PRO A 457 -24.07 -5.03 13.52
C PRO A 457 -25.44 -4.34 13.45
N CYS A 458 -25.62 -3.35 12.58
CA CYS A 458 -26.92 -2.69 12.38
C CYS A 458 -27.95 -3.60 11.69
N LEU A 459 -27.51 -4.56 10.87
CA LEU A 459 -28.41 -5.49 10.16
C LEU A 459 -28.73 -6.68 11.07
N THR A 460 -29.67 -6.47 12.00
CA THR A 460 -30.13 -7.51 12.94
C THR A 460 -31.00 -8.54 12.22
N ALA A 461 -32.03 -8.10 11.49
CA ALA A 461 -32.94 -8.93 10.70
C ALA A 461 -32.65 -8.85 9.18
N TYR A 462 -33.01 -9.88 8.39
CA TYR A 462 -32.79 -9.87 6.94
C TYR A 462 -33.83 -9.03 6.18
N ASP A 463 -34.94 -8.70 6.85
CA ASP A 463 -36.12 -7.99 6.38
C ASP A 463 -36.31 -6.63 7.10
N ASP A 464 -35.33 -6.19 7.91
CA ASP A 464 -35.30 -4.85 8.50
C ASP A 464 -35.14 -3.79 7.40
N VAL A 465 -36.26 -3.14 7.05
CA VAL A 465 -36.31 -2.11 6.00
C VAL A 465 -35.40 -0.91 6.30
N ALA A 466 -35.19 -0.55 7.57
CA ALA A 466 -34.35 0.59 7.93
C ALA A 466 -32.87 0.24 7.71
N ALA A 467 -32.40 -0.86 8.31
CA ALA A 467 -31.03 -1.33 8.15
C ALA A 467 -30.70 -1.68 6.67
N LEU A 468 -31.64 -2.28 5.93
CA LEU A 468 -31.46 -2.56 4.50
C LEU A 468 -31.33 -1.28 3.64
N ASN A 469 -31.96 -0.16 4.02
CA ASN A 469 -31.75 1.11 3.32
C ASN A 469 -30.34 1.68 3.58
N GLU A 470 -29.81 1.56 4.79
CA GLU A 470 -28.41 1.91 5.09
C GLU A 470 -27.43 1.03 4.31
N VAL A 471 -27.64 -0.29 4.30
CA VAL A 471 -26.84 -1.25 3.51
C VAL A 471 -26.89 -0.93 2.01
N LYS A 472 -28.05 -0.52 1.49
CA LYS A 472 -28.23 -0.09 0.09
C LYS A 472 -27.42 1.17 -0.24
N GLU A 473 -27.36 2.16 0.64
CA GLU A 473 -26.51 3.34 0.45
C GLU A 473 -25.01 2.98 0.54
N CYS A 474 -24.62 2.09 1.44
CA CYS A 474 -23.26 1.54 1.54
C CYS A 474 -22.83 0.77 0.28
N LEU A 475 -23.69 -0.12 -0.23
CA LEU A 475 -23.49 -0.82 -1.50
C LEU A 475 -23.36 0.17 -2.65
N TRP A 476 -24.29 1.13 -2.77
CA TRP A 476 -24.30 2.08 -3.88
C TRP A 476 -23.07 2.99 -3.88
N PHE A 477 -22.63 3.47 -2.71
CA PHE A 477 -21.41 4.26 -2.56
C PHE A 477 -20.18 3.55 -3.14
N LEU A 478 -20.07 2.23 -2.93
CA LEU A 478 -18.99 1.40 -3.47
C LEU A 478 -19.17 1.07 -4.96
N MET A 479 -20.42 0.80 -5.39
CA MET A 479 -20.76 0.30 -6.73
C MET A 479 -20.85 1.40 -7.79
N GLU A 480 -21.30 2.61 -7.44
CA GLU A 480 -21.41 3.76 -8.35
C GLU A 480 -20.14 3.99 -9.19
N PRO A 481 -18.92 4.11 -8.62
CA PRO A 481 -17.71 4.32 -9.42
C PRO A 481 -17.25 3.10 -10.24
N LEU A 482 -17.70 1.89 -9.88
CA LEU A 482 -17.42 0.68 -10.65
C LEU A 482 -18.32 0.54 -11.88
N ILE A 483 -19.59 0.97 -11.76
CA ILE A 483 -20.62 0.86 -12.80
C ILE A 483 -20.63 2.10 -13.70
N THR A 484 -20.82 3.30 -13.13
CA THR A 484 -21.13 4.52 -13.90
C THR A 484 -19.91 5.17 -14.57
N LYS A 485 -18.70 4.90 -14.07
CA LYS A 485 -17.43 5.52 -14.52
C LYS A 485 -16.45 4.50 -15.08
N ASN A 486 -16.96 3.52 -15.84
CA ASN A 486 -16.17 2.40 -16.33
C ASN A 486 -16.55 2.01 -17.77
N GLU A 487 -15.72 2.38 -18.74
CA GLU A 487 -15.86 1.97 -20.15
C GLU A 487 -15.78 0.44 -20.35
N ASN A 488 -15.12 -0.25 -19.41
CA ASN A 488 -14.99 -1.71 -19.38
C ASN A 488 -16.03 -2.38 -18.47
N TYR A 489 -17.12 -1.68 -18.11
CA TYR A 489 -18.20 -2.26 -17.33
C TYR A 489 -18.84 -3.44 -18.08
N SER A 490 -19.11 -4.52 -17.36
CA SER A 490 -19.80 -5.71 -17.86
C SER A 490 -20.95 -6.03 -16.92
N PHE A 491 -22.18 -5.75 -17.39
CA PHE A 491 -23.40 -6.08 -16.67
C PHE A 491 -23.50 -7.58 -16.35
N SER A 492 -23.18 -8.42 -17.33
CA SER A 492 -23.15 -9.89 -17.19
C SER A 492 -22.16 -10.36 -16.14
N PHE A 493 -20.97 -9.74 -16.02
CA PHE A 493 -20.00 -10.07 -14.98
C PHE A 493 -20.53 -9.77 -13.58
N PHE A 494 -21.02 -8.54 -13.35
CA PHE A 494 -21.55 -8.14 -12.03
C PHE A 494 -22.77 -8.97 -11.63
N LYS A 495 -23.72 -9.17 -12.56
CA LYS A 495 -24.89 -10.01 -12.34
C LYS A 495 -24.49 -11.44 -11.95
N ARG A 496 -23.64 -12.10 -12.76
CA ARG A 496 -23.19 -13.48 -12.50
C ARG A 496 -22.36 -13.59 -11.21
N LEU A 497 -21.52 -12.60 -10.90
CA LEU A 497 -20.74 -12.59 -9.66
C LEU A 497 -21.65 -12.57 -8.41
N ILE A 498 -22.74 -11.80 -8.42
CA ILE A 498 -23.67 -11.75 -7.28
C ILE A 498 -24.62 -12.96 -7.27
N GLU A 499 -25.09 -13.41 -8.43
CA GLU A 499 -25.90 -14.64 -8.54
C GLU A 499 -25.15 -15.87 -8.06
N ASN A 500 -23.84 -15.96 -8.33
CA ASN A 500 -22.98 -17.03 -7.82
C ASN A 500 -22.95 -17.04 -6.28
N ILE A 501 -22.93 -15.88 -5.61
CA ILE A 501 -22.98 -15.80 -4.13
C ILE A 501 -24.31 -16.36 -3.60
N LYS A 502 -25.41 -16.13 -4.31
CA LYS A 502 -26.71 -16.73 -3.92
C LYS A 502 -26.75 -18.26 -4.05
N GLN A 503 -25.80 -18.88 -4.76
CA GLN A 503 -25.66 -20.33 -4.87
C GLN A 503 -24.69 -20.93 -3.83
N THR A 504 -24.07 -20.09 -2.98
CA THR A 504 -23.16 -20.53 -1.91
C THR A 504 -23.77 -20.29 -0.54
N ARG A 505 -23.15 -20.87 0.49
CA ARG A 505 -23.43 -20.53 1.89
C ARG A 505 -22.37 -19.58 2.42
N ASP A 506 -22.70 -18.87 3.50
CA ASP A 506 -21.72 -18.16 4.31
C ASP A 506 -20.71 -19.15 4.91
N SER A 507 -19.41 -18.91 4.75
CA SER A 507 -18.35 -19.72 5.36
C SER A 507 -18.04 -19.32 6.81
N GLN A 508 -18.44 -18.13 7.28
CA GLN A 508 -18.23 -17.70 8.67
C GLN A 508 -19.21 -18.41 9.61
N CYS A 509 -20.50 -18.43 9.27
CA CYS A 509 -21.58 -19.03 10.06
C CYS A 509 -22.43 -20.00 9.20
N PRO A 510 -21.88 -21.10 8.65
CA PRO A 510 -22.56 -21.95 7.65
C PRO A 510 -23.84 -22.63 8.14
N ASN A 511 -24.01 -22.77 9.46
CA ASN A 511 -25.18 -23.35 10.12
C ASN A 511 -26.19 -22.29 10.59
N ASP A 512 -25.84 -21.00 10.58
CA ASP A 512 -26.74 -19.92 10.97
C ASP A 512 -27.66 -19.55 9.79
N ARG A 513 -28.93 -19.93 9.94
CA ARG A 513 -29.98 -19.59 8.99
C ARG A 513 -30.20 -18.07 8.87
N GLN A 514 -29.97 -17.32 9.94
CA GLN A 514 -30.22 -15.88 10.00
C GLN A 514 -29.13 -15.13 9.22
N ALA A 515 -27.85 -15.37 9.51
CA ALA A 515 -26.73 -14.89 8.70
C ALA A 515 -26.89 -15.23 7.21
N GLN A 516 -27.31 -16.46 6.90
CA GLN A 516 -27.55 -16.88 5.51
C GLN A 516 -28.66 -16.09 4.81
N LEU A 517 -29.75 -15.77 5.51
CA LEU A 517 -30.85 -14.96 4.97
C LEU A 517 -30.41 -13.50 4.75
N LYS A 518 -29.65 -12.93 5.70
CA LYS A 518 -29.04 -11.59 5.55
C LYS A 518 -28.15 -11.54 4.32
N LEU A 519 -27.26 -12.52 4.14
CA LEU A 519 -26.38 -12.61 2.97
C LEU A 519 -27.18 -12.56 1.66
N TYR A 520 -28.26 -13.35 1.55
CA TYR A 520 -29.11 -13.35 0.35
C TYR A 520 -29.90 -12.04 0.15
N ALA A 521 -30.38 -11.40 1.21
CA ALA A 521 -31.02 -10.09 1.13
C ALA A 521 -30.04 -9.00 0.63
N VAL A 522 -28.79 -8.98 1.12
CA VAL A 522 -27.75 -8.06 0.65
C VAL A 522 -27.36 -8.34 -0.81
N CYS A 523 -27.33 -9.61 -1.24
CA CYS A 523 -27.19 -9.96 -2.66
C CYS A 523 -28.32 -9.39 -3.52
N ASP A 524 -29.58 -9.45 -3.06
CA ASP A 524 -30.71 -8.92 -3.81
C ASP A 524 -30.72 -7.39 -3.89
N LEU A 525 -30.29 -6.69 -2.83
CA LEU A 525 -30.02 -5.25 -2.90
C LEU A 525 -28.96 -4.92 -3.96
N ALA A 526 -27.84 -5.65 -3.97
CA ALA A 526 -26.77 -5.45 -4.93
C ALA A 526 -27.20 -5.74 -6.38
N LEU A 527 -27.97 -6.82 -6.61
CA LEU A 527 -28.57 -7.13 -7.91
C LEU A 527 -29.53 -6.03 -8.35
N GLY A 528 -30.41 -5.56 -7.46
CA GLY A 528 -31.35 -4.49 -7.76
C GLY A 528 -30.68 -3.16 -8.12
N LEU A 529 -29.59 -2.80 -7.44
CA LEU A 529 -28.74 -1.66 -7.81
C LEU A 529 -28.12 -1.84 -9.20
N VAL A 530 -27.57 -3.03 -9.51
CA VAL A 530 -27.07 -3.35 -10.86
C VAL A 530 -28.16 -3.23 -11.92
N MET A 531 -29.37 -3.74 -11.66
CA MET A 531 -30.49 -3.71 -12.61
C MET A 531 -31.03 -2.29 -12.85
N THR A 532 -31.08 -1.44 -11.82
CA THR A 532 -31.73 -0.11 -11.90
C THR A 532 -30.78 1.04 -12.21
N LYS A 533 -29.48 0.90 -11.95
CA LYS A 533 -28.49 1.98 -12.14
C LYS A 533 -27.57 1.77 -13.36
N THR A 534 -27.67 0.62 -14.02
CA THR A 534 -26.93 0.34 -15.26
C THR A 534 -27.58 1.05 -16.45
N THR A 535 -26.78 1.80 -17.20
CA THR A 535 -27.17 2.40 -18.49
C THR A 535 -26.75 1.57 -19.71
N SER A 536 -25.93 0.53 -19.49
CA SER A 536 -25.34 -0.31 -20.54
C SER A 536 -25.55 -1.80 -20.23
N PHE A 537 -26.61 -2.38 -20.80
CA PHE A 537 -26.90 -3.82 -20.73
C PHE A 537 -26.07 -4.64 -21.73
N VAL A 538 -24.88 -4.16 -22.09
CA VAL A 538 -24.01 -4.82 -23.08
C VAL A 538 -23.57 -6.18 -22.54
N LEU A 539 -24.12 -7.23 -23.14
CA LEU A 539 -23.73 -8.63 -22.94
C LEU A 539 -22.38 -8.92 -23.60
N LYS A 540 -21.33 -8.22 -23.16
CA LYS A 540 -19.95 -8.63 -23.40
C LYS A 540 -19.67 -9.81 -22.49
N ASP A 541 -19.39 -10.96 -23.07
CA ASP A 541 -18.85 -12.10 -22.33
C ASP A 541 -17.54 -11.68 -21.67
N PHE A 542 -17.53 -11.66 -20.34
CA PHE A 542 -16.29 -11.51 -19.60
C PHE A 542 -15.48 -12.79 -19.81
N PRO A 543 -14.20 -12.71 -20.23
CA PRO A 543 -13.44 -13.85 -20.75
C PRO A 543 -13.10 -14.94 -19.70
N GLN A 544 -13.58 -14.78 -18.46
CA GLN A 544 -13.39 -15.71 -17.36
C GLN A 544 -14.67 -15.78 -16.52
N GLU A 545 -14.95 -16.96 -15.95
CA GLU A 545 -16.02 -17.13 -14.98
C GLU A 545 -15.69 -16.43 -13.65
N PRO A 546 -16.64 -15.78 -12.96
CA PRO A 546 -16.37 -15.07 -11.71
C PRO A 546 -16.03 -16.04 -10.57
N VAL A 547 -14.85 -15.89 -9.96
CA VAL A 547 -14.36 -16.74 -8.86
C VAL A 547 -14.67 -16.10 -7.50
N LEU A 548 -15.39 -16.80 -6.63
CA LEU A 548 -15.70 -16.31 -5.28
C LEU A 548 -14.56 -16.59 -4.29
N PRO A 549 -14.31 -15.71 -3.31
CA PRO A 549 -13.35 -15.97 -2.23
C PRO A 549 -13.80 -17.15 -1.35
N SER A 550 -13.12 -18.29 -1.42
CA SER A 550 -13.48 -19.52 -0.69
C SER A 550 -13.43 -19.40 0.84
N LYS A 551 -12.70 -18.42 1.37
CA LYS A 551 -12.71 -18.09 2.80
C LYS A 551 -14.06 -17.50 3.27
N LEU A 552 -14.77 -16.82 2.38
CA LEU A 552 -16.06 -16.16 2.67
C LEU A 552 -17.27 -17.01 2.26
N TYR A 553 -17.10 -17.85 1.23
CA TYR A 553 -18.19 -18.57 0.59
C TYR A 553 -17.87 -20.04 0.40
N THR A 554 -18.83 -20.90 0.71
CA THR A 554 -18.69 -22.34 0.44
C THR A 554 -18.63 -22.60 -1.06
N LEU A 555 -18.23 -23.81 -1.47
CA LEU A 555 -18.50 -24.25 -2.84
C LEU A 555 -20.03 -24.32 -3.08
N PRO A 556 -20.52 -24.04 -4.30
CA PRO A 556 -21.92 -24.21 -4.64
C PRO A 556 -22.34 -25.69 -4.56
N ASP A 557 -23.50 -25.95 -3.95
CA ASP A 557 -24.09 -27.30 -3.95
C ASP A 557 -24.74 -27.58 -5.30
N LYS A 558 -24.11 -28.44 -6.11
CA LYS A 558 -24.58 -28.82 -7.45
C LYS A 558 -25.86 -29.65 -7.45
N LEU A 559 -26.32 -30.13 -6.29
CA LEU A 559 -27.54 -30.92 -6.15
C LEU A 559 -28.75 -30.05 -5.74
N GLN A 560 -28.52 -28.82 -5.29
CA GLN A 560 -29.61 -27.89 -4.95
C GLN A 560 -30.13 -27.15 -6.18
N MET A 561 -31.44 -26.90 -6.18
CA MET A 561 -32.07 -26.06 -7.20
C MET A 561 -31.52 -24.62 -7.13
N PRO A 562 -31.23 -23.97 -8.28
CA PRO A 562 -30.70 -22.61 -8.29
C PRO A 562 -31.55 -21.63 -7.48
N ASN A 563 -30.92 -20.90 -6.57
CA ASN A 563 -31.55 -19.96 -5.66
C ASN A 563 -31.96 -18.67 -6.40
N VAL A 564 -33.15 -18.70 -6.98
CA VAL A 564 -33.79 -17.57 -7.68
C VAL A 564 -34.80 -16.81 -6.80
N LYS A 565 -34.99 -17.20 -5.54
CA LYS A 565 -35.94 -16.55 -4.63
C LYS A 565 -35.47 -15.14 -4.26
N THR A 566 -36.38 -14.19 -4.14
CA THR A 566 -36.12 -12.86 -3.55
C THR A 566 -36.25 -12.91 -2.03
N TYR A 567 -35.31 -12.27 -1.33
CA TYR A 567 -35.23 -12.19 0.14
C TYR A 567 -35.49 -10.77 0.68
N LEU A 568 -35.69 -9.79 -0.20
CA LEU A 568 -36.06 -8.42 0.18
C LEU A 568 -37.52 -8.34 0.64
N PRO A 569 -37.83 -7.44 1.60
CA PRO A 569 -39.19 -7.07 1.92
C PRO A 569 -39.84 -6.27 0.75
N PRO A 570 -41.17 -6.30 0.57
CA PRO A 570 -41.85 -5.73 -0.59
C PRO A 570 -41.56 -4.24 -0.86
N GLU A 571 -41.32 -3.46 0.20
CA GLU A 571 -41.01 -2.03 0.19
C GLU A 571 -39.68 -1.73 -0.52
N LEU A 572 -38.77 -2.71 -0.57
CA LEU A 572 -37.46 -2.63 -1.20
C LEU A 572 -37.39 -3.44 -2.50
N ALA A 573 -38.51 -3.96 -2.99
CA ALA A 573 -38.58 -4.65 -4.27
C ALA A 573 -38.23 -3.69 -5.42
N PHE A 574 -37.26 -4.08 -6.24
CA PHE A 574 -36.83 -3.26 -7.38
C PHE A 574 -37.83 -3.41 -8.55
N PRO A 575 -38.24 -2.30 -9.20
CA PRO A 575 -39.14 -2.36 -10.34
C PRO A 575 -38.48 -3.07 -11.53
N THR A 576 -39.23 -3.93 -12.21
CA THR A 576 -38.75 -4.65 -13.39
C THR A 576 -38.31 -3.66 -14.48
N PRO A 577 -37.13 -3.79 -15.11
CA PRO A 577 -36.63 -2.80 -16.05
C PRO A 577 -37.51 -2.69 -17.30
N LYS A 578 -38.23 -1.57 -17.46
CA LYS A 578 -39.17 -1.35 -18.59
C LYS A 578 -38.54 -1.37 -19.98
N ASN A 579 -37.21 -1.22 -20.08
CA ASN A 579 -36.45 -1.17 -21.34
C ASN A 579 -35.42 -2.31 -21.49
N ALA A 580 -35.46 -3.36 -20.67
CA ALA A 580 -34.65 -4.55 -20.91
C ALA A 580 -35.33 -5.41 -21.99
N GLY A 581 -34.86 -5.33 -23.24
CA GLY A 581 -35.19 -6.27 -24.32
C GLY A 581 -34.56 -7.66 -24.11
N ILE A 582 -34.53 -8.13 -22.87
CA ILE A 582 -34.00 -9.42 -22.42
C ILE A 582 -35.22 -10.19 -21.92
N ASP A 583 -35.55 -11.28 -22.61
CA ASP A 583 -36.68 -12.13 -22.27
C ASP A 583 -36.40 -12.84 -20.93
N MET A 584 -36.90 -12.25 -19.84
CA MET A 584 -36.77 -12.79 -18.49
C MET A 584 -37.70 -13.99 -18.37
N GLY A 585 -37.16 -15.18 -18.56
CA GLY A 585 -37.88 -16.45 -18.57
C GLY A 585 -38.62 -16.78 -17.26
N VAL A 586 -39.80 -16.19 -17.08
CA VAL A 586 -40.77 -16.55 -16.05
C VAL A 586 -41.77 -17.53 -16.66
N HIS A 587 -41.56 -18.83 -16.42
CA HIS A 587 -42.49 -19.87 -16.87
C HIS A 587 -43.67 -20.02 -15.91
N GLY A 588 -44.87 -19.69 -16.37
CA GLY A 588 -46.11 -19.91 -15.64
C GLY A 588 -47.37 -19.55 -16.42
N GLY A 589 -47.87 -20.47 -17.26
CA GLY A 589 -49.18 -20.32 -17.91
C GLY A 589 -49.23 -20.80 -19.36
N ARG A 590 -49.69 -22.04 -19.58
CA ARG A 590 -50.05 -22.51 -20.93
C ARG A 590 -51.34 -21.83 -21.42
N ARG A 591 -51.35 -21.32 -22.66
CA ARG A 591 -52.56 -21.20 -23.48
C ARG A 591 -52.30 -21.74 -24.90
N PRO A 592 -53.30 -22.32 -25.59
CA PRO A 592 -53.06 -23.08 -26.83
C PRO A 592 -52.86 -22.16 -28.04
N ARG A 593 -52.03 -22.60 -29.00
CA ARG A 593 -51.94 -21.99 -30.34
C ARG A 593 -53.07 -22.51 -31.25
N PRO A 594 -53.76 -21.65 -32.01
CA PRO A 594 -54.53 -22.07 -33.18
C PRO A 594 -53.61 -22.57 -34.31
N GLN A 595 -54.18 -23.36 -35.23
CA GLN A 595 -53.45 -24.08 -36.28
C GLN A 595 -53.12 -23.23 -37.52
N LEU A 596 -52.12 -23.68 -38.28
CA LEU A 596 -51.69 -23.10 -39.56
C LEU A 596 -52.67 -23.40 -40.70
N ALA A 597 -52.92 -22.41 -41.56
CA ALA A 597 -53.37 -22.62 -42.93
C ALA A 597 -52.25 -22.26 -43.93
N ARG A 598 -52.05 -23.09 -44.96
CA ARG A 598 -51.07 -22.89 -46.05
C ARG A 598 -51.73 -22.26 -47.27
N GLN A 599 -50.96 -21.49 -48.05
CA GLN A 599 -50.90 -21.31 -49.52
C GLN A 599 -50.25 -19.92 -49.80
N GLN A 600 -49.48 -19.62 -50.86
CA GLN A 600 -49.04 -20.34 -52.07
C GLN A 600 -47.66 -19.82 -52.59
N GLN A 601 -47.12 -20.38 -53.68
CA GLN A 601 -45.83 -20.03 -54.34
C GLN A 601 -46.02 -18.91 -55.41
N ARG A 602 -45.04 -18.29 -56.14
CA ARG A 602 -43.59 -18.44 -56.50
C ARG A 602 -43.13 -17.06 -57.11
N PRO A 603 -42.02 -16.86 -57.89
CA PRO A 603 -40.62 -17.34 -57.89
C PRO A 603 -39.57 -16.17 -57.91
N VAL A 604 -38.29 -16.46 -58.23
CA VAL A 604 -37.09 -15.57 -58.19
C VAL A 604 -36.50 -15.23 -59.58
N ALA A 605 -35.95 -14.03 -59.78
CA ALA A 605 -34.87 -13.66 -60.76
C ALA A 605 -34.40 -12.19 -60.56
N ALA A 606 -33.25 -11.66 -61.02
CA ALA A 606 -31.87 -12.14 -61.27
C ALA A 606 -30.97 -10.94 -61.72
N ARG A 607 -29.62 -11.13 -61.81
CA ARG A 607 -28.58 -10.24 -62.44
C ARG A 607 -28.13 -8.98 -61.65
N ARG A 608 -26.93 -8.40 -61.83
CA ARG A 608 -25.55 -8.82 -62.23
C ARG A 608 -24.54 -7.69 -61.80
N PRO A 609 -23.20 -7.91 -61.75
CA PRO A 609 -22.23 -6.96 -61.17
C PRO A 609 -21.33 -6.19 -62.18
N ALA A 610 -20.74 -5.06 -61.76
CA ALA A 610 -19.53 -4.38 -62.31
C ALA A 610 -19.28 -3.01 -61.59
N PRO A 611 -18.11 -2.33 -61.71
CA PRO A 611 -16.73 -2.82 -61.82
C PRO A 611 -15.73 -2.07 -60.88
N THR A 612 -14.45 -2.46 -60.91
CA THR A 612 -13.31 -1.83 -60.22
C THR A 612 -12.72 -0.59 -60.94
N ARG A 613 -12.15 0.39 -60.21
CA ARG A 613 -11.16 1.32 -60.79
C ARG A 613 -10.19 1.98 -59.78
N ALA A 614 -8.89 1.81 -60.09
CA ALA A 614 -7.70 2.67 -59.87
C ALA A 614 -7.44 3.47 -58.56
N ALA A 615 -6.16 3.48 -58.17
CA ALA A 615 -5.61 4.20 -57.02
C ALA A 615 -5.19 5.66 -57.31
N ARG A 616 -5.12 6.48 -56.25
CA ARG A 616 -4.24 7.67 -56.15
C ARG A 616 -3.69 7.80 -54.72
N ARG A 617 -2.48 8.36 -54.60
CA ARG A 617 -1.70 8.49 -53.35
C ARG A 617 -2.02 9.80 -52.60
N LEU A 618 -1.50 9.84 -51.35
CA LEU A 618 -1.15 10.99 -50.49
C LEU A 618 -2.19 11.46 -49.47
N SER A 619 -2.01 11.07 -48.20
CA SER A 619 -1.48 11.95 -47.14
C SER A 619 -1.30 11.19 -45.81
N SER A 620 -0.44 11.68 -44.92
CA SER A 620 -0.04 11.02 -43.66
C SER A 620 -1.01 11.28 -42.50
N PRO A 621 -0.98 10.40 -41.47
CA PRO A 621 -1.11 10.90 -40.10
C PRO A 621 0.06 10.47 -39.20
N THR A 622 0.46 11.39 -38.33
CA THR A 622 1.55 11.26 -37.35
C THR A 622 1.25 10.22 -36.27
N ARG A 623 2.07 9.16 -36.19
CA ARG A 623 2.06 8.23 -35.04
C ARG A 623 2.95 8.78 -33.92
N ARG A 624 2.33 9.19 -32.81
CA ARG A 624 3.03 9.32 -31.51
C ARG A 624 3.39 7.91 -31.02
N TYR A 625 4.69 7.61 -30.89
CA TYR A 625 5.15 6.38 -30.26
C TYR A 625 5.23 6.56 -28.74
N ASN A 626 4.49 5.74 -28.00
CA ASN A 626 4.52 5.72 -26.54
C ASN A 626 5.86 5.14 -26.04
N CYS A 627 6.59 5.91 -25.24
CA CYS A 627 7.85 5.50 -24.64
C CYS A 627 7.60 4.64 -23.38
N ALA A 628 7.36 3.35 -23.58
CA ALA A 628 6.96 2.39 -22.53
C ALA A 628 8.07 1.38 -22.17
N THR A 629 9.30 1.85 -21.90
CA THR A 629 10.44 0.94 -21.62
C THR A 629 11.48 1.45 -20.62
N PHE A 630 11.08 2.26 -19.62
CA PHE A 630 12.01 2.75 -18.57
C PHE A 630 11.49 2.70 -17.12
N ARG A 631 10.32 2.11 -16.84
CA ARG A 631 9.79 1.97 -15.47
C ARG A 631 10.31 0.75 -14.69
N ALA A 632 11.05 -0.16 -15.34
CA ALA A 632 11.46 -1.44 -14.74
C ALA A 632 12.54 -1.32 -13.64
N PHE A 633 13.43 -0.33 -13.70
CA PHE A 633 14.45 -0.13 -12.65
C PHE A 633 13.90 0.46 -11.34
N TYR A 634 12.69 1.03 -11.35
CA TYR A 634 12.05 1.62 -10.18
C TYR A 634 11.21 0.64 -9.34
N SER A 635 11.09 -0.64 -9.73
CA SER A 635 10.32 -1.66 -8.99
C SER A 635 11.17 -2.52 -8.05
N VAL A 636 12.46 -2.72 -8.35
CA VAL A 636 13.34 -3.64 -7.59
C VAL A 636 13.79 -3.03 -6.26
N SER A 637 14.10 -1.72 -6.22
CA SER A 637 14.53 -1.00 -5.00
C SER A 637 13.41 -0.71 -3.99
N ARG A 638 12.22 -1.31 -4.14
CA ARG A 638 11.17 -1.29 -3.10
C ARG A 638 11.21 -2.50 -2.16
N SER A 639 12.11 -3.45 -2.40
CA SER A 639 12.37 -4.60 -1.52
C SER A 639 13.30 -4.26 -0.34
N ALA A 640 14.26 -3.35 -0.56
CA ALA A 640 15.17 -2.85 0.47
C ALA A 640 15.13 -1.31 0.45
N GLY A 641 14.62 -0.69 1.53
CA GLY A 641 14.53 0.78 1.62
C GLY A 641 13.58 1.27 2.70
N GLY A 642 14.05 2.26 3.47
CA GLY A 642 13.46 2.78 4.70
C GLY A 642 11.94 3.01 4.71
N HIS A 643 11.32 2.67 5.84
CA HIS A 643 9.95 3.06 6.14
C HIS A 643 9.88 4.54 6.52
N CYS A 644 9.62 5.41 5.54
CA CYS A 644 9.26 6.81 5.80
C CYS A 644 7.91 6.89 6.54
N PHE A 645 8.01 7.18 7.83
CA PHE A 645 6.93 7.71 8.66
C PHE A 645 7.09 9.23 8.67
N CYS A 646 6.18 9.93 7.99
CA CYS A 646 5.84 11.29 8.36
C CYS A 646 4.37 11.26 8.76
N HIS A 647 4.08 11.60 10.01
CA HIS A 647 2.83 12.23 10.37
C HIS A 647 3.02 13.74 10.11
N ARG A 648 2.15 14.28 9.26
CA ARG A 648 1.32 15.43 9.63
C ARG A 648 -0.09 14.87 9.76
#